data_AF-A0A1H8EYH0-F1
#
_entry.id   AF-A0A1H8EYH0-F1
#
_cell.length_a   1.000
_cell.length_b   1.000
_cell.length_c   1.000
_cell.angle_alpha   90.00
_cell.angle_beta   90.00
_cell.angle_gamma   90.00
#
_symmetry.space_group_name_H-M   'P 1'
#
loop_
_entity.id
_entity.type
_entity.pdbx_description
1 polymer ?
#
loop_
_entity_poly.entity_id
_entity_poly.type
_entity_poly.pdbx_seq_one_letter_code
_entity_poly.pdbx_strand_id
1 'polypeptide(L)'
;MICTANNFSGKPRKASMAAYRQLLAENHVEEILTDVKQNKNVERKKELPVWLPLAQSFNNGTRKAEDAVPSGLYFLDIDEKGLTEQLWQKVQDENLIEEFRIVYFAESAGGGTHIWAWRTPGLSIEENIQKLASRLGVSYDSHVTDLARCCFMVSEQYVKLLDPVVFEPLTEEQKEMYASDDSSRTTNSDEQNCSMFNVECSMNYKGIPYEKIVQSMLWKLGYGDAPAEGERNMALYTMCRYLRFICDFDEQKLFAILPHWGLSDHEVMSTIKSAVSSTRPAGIPSQMNEVLSMLGAATEAGSETADDSLVVPVNKELPGILQDLSDHAPEEFKEATLIAAMPMLGTLATGIRAKYRDGKLNSPSFIVDIEAPQATGKSFVDNEFELLMDPIIKQDEVEWQKEIEYSLAKKDGQEVENPCSQIRILEPNIGVSAFLERALYAKGKHLFTYAPEIETVLKNNKGGAWTEKNDLFRLAYDNKPWGQHRISKDSFSGKVTLYYNMVMCGTPNKCRAFFADAESGLVSRVTPVILPDMVGAKMPQFKAWSQDEIEKVKRQCLCLMDEEGEVSLPLINKAIEEWDESKRQEYLQTLRYSIDVFRRRAALNGFRAGIIAYLLEGRQETERAIKFAVWYAERCFQYQLQIYGNKVDALHDGALSPQASKGNIRYLDLLPKEFTKEDLVNLRLANHESPVVKTIIYRWVKEDLIKKIDSNLWQKLQ
;
A
#
# COMPACT_ATOMS: atom_id res chain seq x y z
N MET A 1 11.89 -7.00 34.23
CA MET A 1 13.27 -7.36 33.79
C MET A 1 13.93 -6.21 33.00
N ILE A 2 15.26 -6.24 32.78
CA ILE A 2 16.01 -5.24 31.98
C ILE A 2 16.96 -5.90 30.96
N CYS A 3 17.25 -5.22 29.84
CA CYS A 3 18.20 -5.68 28.82
C CYS A 3 18.96 -4.50 28.14
N THR A 4 20.17 -4.77 27.63
CA THR A 4 21.01 -3.79 26.90
C THR A 4 20.64 -3.73 25.42
N ALA A 5 20.92 -2.60 24.77
CA ALA A 5 20.53 -2.34 23.38
C ALA A 5 21.35 -3.11 22.34
N ASN A 6 22.63 -3.39 22.63
CA ASN A 6 23.60 -3.86 21.63
C ASN A 6 23.47 -5.33 21.19
N ASN A 7 22.33 -5.96 21.47
CA ASN A 7 21.83 -7.12 20.77
C ASN A 7 20.44 -7.42 21.34
N PHE A 8 19.39 -7.47 20.53
CA PHE A 8 18.12 -8.08 20.92
C PHE A 8 18.26 -9.59 21.31
N SER A 9 19.49 -10.13 21.29
CA SER A 9 19.93 -11.43 21.83
C SER A 9 20.55 -11.38 23.25
N GLY A 10 20.57 -10.23 23.94
CA GLY A 10 21.02 -10.15 25.33
C GLY A 10 20.05 -10.87 26.26
N LYS A 11 20.55 -11.83 27.07
CA LYS A 11 19.72 -12.53 28.07
C LYS A 11 19.15 -11.52 29.07
N PRO A 12 17.82 -11.36 29.19
CA PRO A 12 17.21 -10.46 30.17
C PRO A 12 17.75 -10.74 31.58
N ARG A 13 18.02 -9.67 32.34
CA ARG A 13 18.48 -9.77 33.73
C ARG A 13 17.45 -9.20 34.69
N LYS A 14 17.47 -9.68 35.94
CA LYS A 14 16.60 -9.15 37.00
C LYS A 14 16.91 -7.68 37.20
N ALA A 15 15.85 -6.87 37.25
CA ALA A 15 15.97 -5.45 37.48
C ALA A 15 16.27 -5.17 38.95
N SER A 16 17.15 -4.20 39.22
CA SER A 16 17.36 -3.61 40.54
C SER A 16 17.66 -2.13 40.38
N MET A 17 17.46 -1.32 41.42
CA MET A 17 17.80 0.10 41.36
C MET A 17 19.28 0.35 41.00
N ALA A 18 20.19 -0.48 41.51
CA ALA A 18 21.60 -0.40 41.16
C ALA A 18 21.85 -0.72 39.68
N ALA A 19 21.24 -1.79 39.15
CA ALA A 19 21.40 -2.18 37.75
C ALA A 19 20.74 -1.18 36.79
N TYR A 20 19.59 -0.60 37.16
CA TYR A 20 18.93 0.47 36.41
C TYR A 20 19.84 1.70 36.27
N ARG A 21 20.37 2.21 37.39
CA ARG A 21 21.27 3.37 37.37
C ARG A 21 22.57 3.10 36.65
N GLN A 22 23.12 1.90 36.80
CA GLN A 22 24.30 1.45 36.06
C GLN A 22 24.05 1.49 34.55
N LEU A 23 22.91 0.97 34.07
CA LEU A 23 22.55 1.02 32.65
C LEU A 23 22.37 2.44 32.13
N LEU A 24 21.77 3.34 32.91
CA LEU A 24 21.65 4.75 32.51
C LEU A 24 23.02 5.42 32.37
N ALA A 25 23.95 5.13 33.29
CA ALA A 25 25.30 5.69 33.28
C ALA A 25 26.18 5.13 32.15
N GLU A 26 26.09 3.83 31.86
CA GLU A 26 26.96 3.15 30.88
C GLU A 26 26.51 3.33 29.43
N ASN A 27 25.22 3.60 29.16
CA ASN A 27 24.66 3.60 27.80
C ASN A 27 24.41 5.00 27.23
N HIS A 28 25.06 6.05 27.76
CA HIS A 28 24.93 7.43 27.25
C HIS A 28 23.47 7.88 27.03
N VAL A 29 22.55 7.44 27.90
CA VAL A 29 21.10 7.56 27.68
C VAL A 29 20.67 9.01 27.50
N GLU A 30 21.25 9.94 28.25
CA GLU A 30 20.93 11.36 28.15
C GLU A 30 21.35 11.99 26.81
N GLU A 31 22.52 11.61 26.30
CA GLU A 31 23.00 12.05 24.98
C GLU A 31 22.07 11.52 23.88
N ILE A 32 21.74 10.23 23.93
CA ILE A 32 20.84 9.60 22.96
C ILE A 32 19.45 10.25 23.00
N LEU A 33 18.90 10.51 24.19
CA LEU A 33 17.59 11.17 24.33
C LEU A 33 17.62 12.62 23.83
N THR A 34 18.71 13.35 24.05
CA THR A 34 18.90 14.70 23.50
C THR A 34 18.87 14.66 21.98
N ASP A 35 19.57 13.71 21.37
CA ASP A 35 19.56 13.53 19.92
C ASP A 35 18.20 13.13 19.36
N VAL A 36 17.49 12.22 20.04
CA VAL A 36 16.16 11.76 19.64
C VAL A 36 15.13 12.89 19.77
N LYS A 37 15.10 13.60 20.90
CA LYS A 37 14.07 14.60 21.21
C LYS A 37 14.36 15.99 20.61
N GLN A 38 15.61 16.45 20.64
CA GLN A 38 15.98 17.80 20.18
C GLN A 38 16.47 17.79 18.73
N ASN A 39 17.36 16.84 18.37
CA ASN A 39 17.94 16.76 17.02
C ASN A 39 17.09 15.91 16.06
N LYS A 40 15.94 15.39 16.51
CA LYS A 40 14.98 14.55 15.76
C LYS A 40 15.61 13.31 15.11
N ASN A 41 16.70 12.80 15.67
CA ASN A 41 17.40 11.61 15.18
C ASN A 41 16.78 10.33 15.77
N VAL A 42 15.60 9.95 15.28
CA VAL A 42 14.78 8.87 15.86
C VAL A 42 15.44 7.48 15.77
N GLU A 43 16.39 7.27 14.87
CA GLU A 43 17.08 5.97 14.72
C GLU A 43 17.94 5.61 15.93
N ARG A 44 18.52 6.60 16.63
CA ARG A 44 19.31 6.37 17.85
C ARG A 44 18.48 5.82 19.01
N LYS A 45 17.14 5.89 18.96
CA LYS A 45 16.24 5.30 19.98
C LYS A 45 16.51 3.80 20.20
N LYS A 46 16.95 3.08 19.17
CA LYS A 46 17.27 1.63 19.24
C LYS A 46 18.52 1.33 20.07
N GLU A 47 19.36 2.34 20.35
CA GLU A 47 20.56 2.24 21.19
C GLU A 47 20.23 2.35 22.69
N LEU A 48 18.99 2.70 23.06
CA LEU A 48 18.57 2.80 24.46
C LEU A 48 18.37 1.41 25.08
N PRO A 49 18.78 1.21 26.35
CA PRO A 49 18.43 -0.01 27.08
C PRO A 49 16.91 -0.11 27.25
N VAL A 50 16.40 -1.33 27.51
CA VAL A 50 14.95 -1.59 27.55
C VAL A 50 14.49 -2.18 28.88
N TRP A 51 13.30 -1.75 29.28
CA TRP A 51 12.48 -2.38 30.31
C TRP A 51 11.64 -3.49 29.70
N LEU A 52 11.44 -4.56 30.47
CA LEU A 52 10.47 -5.64 30.22
C LEU A 52 9.55 -5.68 31.44
N PRO A 53 8.52 -4.80 31.51
CA PRO A 53 7.76 -4.57 32.73
C PRO A 53 6.81 -5.73 33.06
N LEU A 54 6.33 -6.47 32.07
CA LEU A 54 5.33 -7.52 32.24
C LEU A 54 5.93 -8.89 32.64
N ALA A 55 7.25 -9.03 32.59
CA ALA A 55 7.95 -10.28 32.90
C ALA A 55 8.82 -10.15 34.16
N GLN A 56 8.59 -11.03 35.14
CA GLN A 56 9.43 -11.21 36.33
C GLN A 56 10.71 -11.97 35.99
N SER A 57 10.61 -12.99 35.15
CA SER A 57 11.73 -13.83 34.66
C SER A 57 11.35 -14.51 33.35
N PHE A 58 12.30 -15.18 32.72
CA PHE A 58 12.06 -16.06 31.57
C PHE A 58 12.61 -17.45 31.87
N ASN A 59 11.77 -18.48 31.80
CA ASN A 59 12.12 -19.84 32.21
C ASN A 59 13.34 -20.40 31.44
N ASN A 60 13.45 -20.08 30.15
CA ASN A 60 14.56 -20.50 29.28
C ASN A 60 15.64 -19.41 29.08
N GLY A 61 15.55 -18.29 29.81
CA GLY A 61 16.51 -17.18 29.75
C GLY A 61 16.53 -16.41 28.42
N THR A 62 15.64 -16.74 27.50
CA THR A 62 15.41 -16.06 26.22
C THR A 62 14.11 -15.29 26.23
N ARG A 63 14.08 -14.12 25.57
CA ARG A 63 12.90 -13.26 25.50
C ARG A 63 11.88 -13.85 24.51
N LYS A 64 10.97 -14.68 25.03
CA LYS A 64 9.78 -15.17 24.32
C LYS A 64 8.56 -15.10 25.24
N ALA A 65 7.39 -14.83 24.69
CA ALA A 65 6.14 -14.74 25.47
C ALA A 65 5.81 -16.04 26.21
N GLU A 66 5.98 -17.20 25.55
CA GLU A 66 5.77 -18.54 26.12
C GLU A 66 6.68 -18.87 27.32
N ASP A 67 7.85 -18.22 27.40
CA ASP A 67 8.82 -18.43 28.47
C ASP A 67 8.68 -17.41 29.60
N ALA A 68 7.84 -16.38 29.41
CA ALA A 68 7.74 -15.24 30.33
C ALA A 68 6.93 -15.63 31.57
N VAL A 69 7.49 -15.38 32.75
CA VAL A 69 6.76 -15.45 34.01
C VAL A 69 6.17 -14.07 34.30
N PRO A 70 4.84 -13.93 34.49
CA PRO A 70 4.20 -12.64 34.72
C PRO A 70 4.80 -11.88 35.92
N SER A 71 4.99 -10.58 35.76
CA SER A 71 5.42 -9.70 36.86
C SER A 71 4.28 -9.28 37.78
N GLY A 72 3.03 -9.50 37.39
CA GLY A 72 1.86 -8.95 38.08
C GLY A 72 1.53 -7.50 37.69
N LEU A 73 2.33 -6.87 36.81
CA LEU A 73 2.05 -5.55 36.25
C LEU A 73 1.24 -5.63 34.96
N TYR A 74 0.60 -4.53 34.61
CA TYR A 74 0.17 -4.21 33.24
C TYR A 74 0.83 -2.91 32.77
N PHE A 75 0.89 -2.72 31.44
CA PHE A 75 1.59 -1.61 30.80
C PHE A 75 0.64 -0.89 29.85
N LEU A 76 0.45 0.42 30.08
CA LEU A 76 -0.28 1.31 29.19
C LEU A 76 0.73 2.21 28.44
N ASP A 77 0.66 2.14 27.11
CA ASP A 77 1.53 2.84 26.15
C ASP A 77 0.68 3.88 25.41
N ILE A 78 0.99 5.17 25.58
CA ILE A 78 0.24 6.28 25.00
C ILE A 78 1.14 7.00 24.01
N ASP A 79 0.87 6.82 22.71
CA ASP A 79 1.72 7.36 21.62
C ASP A 79 1.57 8.88 21.42
N GLU A 80 0.47 9.47 21.91
CA GLU A 80 0.19 10.88 21.73
C GLU A 80 1.19 11.76 22.48
N LYS A 81 1.87 12.65 21.73
CA LYS A 81 3.02 13.41 22.24
C LYS A 81 2.59 14.67 22.97
N GLY A 82 3.32 15.00 24.03
CA GLY A 82 3.12 16.26 24.76
C GLY A 82 1.97 16.23 25.79
N LEU A 83 1.30 15.10 25.97
CA LEU A 83 0.26 14.93 26.98
C LEU A 83 0.80 14.56 28.37
N THR A 84 2.07 14.17 28.49
CA THR A 84 2.63 13.59 29.72
C THR A 84 2.41 14.46 30.96
N GLU A 85 2.63 15.77 30.87
CA GLU A 85 2.46 16.67 32.02
C GLU A 85 0.98 16.81 32.43
N GLN A 86 0.09 16.90 31.45
CA GLN A 86 -1.35 16.99 31.68
C GLN A 86 -1.89 15.70 32.33
N LEU A 87 -1.46 14.54 31.82
CA LEU A 87 -1.82 13.25 32.37
C LEU A 87 -1.25 13.06 33.78
N TRP A 88 -0.02 13.51 34.02
CA TRP A 88 0.60 13.47 35.34
C TRP A 88 -0.20 14.29 36.35
N GLN A 89 -0.57 15.53 36.00
CA GLN A 89 -1.40 16.39 36.84
C GLN A 89 -2.75 15.72 37.15
N LYS A 90 -3.41 15.15 36.15
CA LYS A 90 -4.68 14.42 36.32
C LYS A 90 -4.54 13.21 37.25
N VAL A 91 -3.47 12.43 37.10
CA VAL A 91 -3.17 11.28 37.95
C VAL A 91 -2.99 11.69 39.42
N GLN A 92 -2.39 12.85 39.67
CA GLN A 92 -2.22 13.39 41.03
C GLN A 92 -3.54 13.95 41.58
N ASP A 93 -4.22 14.80 40.83
CA ASP A 93 -5.42 15.52 41.28
C ASP A 93 -6.58 14.56 41.57
N GLU A 94 -6.69 13.49 40.80
CA GLU A 94 -7.77 12.51 40.91
C GLU A 94 -7.37 11.27 41.72
N ASN A 95 -6.19 11.29 42.36
CA ASN A 95 -5.65 10.19 43.17
C ASN A 95 -5.59 8.82 42.44
N LEU A 96 -5.28 8.83 41.15
CA LEU A 96 -5.26 7.63 40.33
C LEU A 96 -4.09 6.70 40.67
N ILE A 97 -3.03 7.23 41.31
CA ILE A 97 -1.89 6.43 41.77
C ILE A 97 -2.35 5.35 42.75
N GLU A 98 -3.18 5.71 43.73
CA GLU A 98 -3.72 4.76 44.70
C GLU A 98 -4.84 3.91 44.09
N GLU A 99 -5.76 4.53 43.33
CA GLU A 99 -6.91 3.85 42.72
C GLU A 99 -6.47 2.70 41.79
N PHE A 100 -5.47 2.95 40.94
CA PHE A 100 -4.99 1.99 39.94
C PHE A 100 -3.67 1.32 40.33
N ARG A 101 -3.11 1.63 41.51
CA ARG A 101 -1.83 1.09 41.99
C ARG A 101 -0.69 1.35 41.00
N ILE A 102 -0.59 2.59 40.52
CA ILE A 102 0.44 3.01 39.56
C ILE A 102 1.80 3.06 40.25
N VAL A 103 2.79 2.41 39.66
CA VAL A 103 4.16 2.32 40.20
C VAL A 103 5.23 2.88 39.28
N TYR A 104 4.88 3.17 38.03
CA TYR A 104 5.80 3.83 37.09
C TYR A 104 5.04 4.79 36.20
N PHE A 105 5.60 5.98 36.01
CA PHE A 105 5.08 6.99 35.10
C PHE A 105 6.23 7.78 34.49
N ALA A 106 6.34 7.79 33.15
CA ALA A 106 7.42 8.50 32.47
C ALA A 106 7.02 8.99 31.07
N GLU A 107 7.69 10.06 30.64
CA GLU A 107 7.70 10.46 29.23
C GLU A 107 8.66 9.54 28.46
N SER A 108 8.14 8.84 27.45
CA SER A 108 8.92 7.97 26.58
C SER A 108 10.00 8.72 25.80
N ALA A 109 10.96 7.98 25.24
CA ALA A 109 11.96 8.55 24.32
C ALA A 109 11.33 9.21 23.08
N GLY A 110 10.13 8.76 22.66
CA GLY A 110 9.42 9.31 21.50
C GLY A 110 8.52 10.52 21.79
N GLY A 111 8.35 10.88 23.06
CA GLY A 111 7.49 11.98 23.52
C GLY A 111 6.07 11.58 23.94
N GLY A 112 5.68 10.31 23.80
CA GLY A 112 4.46 9.73 24.39
C GLY A 112 4.62 9.37 25.88
N THR A 113 3.62 8.76 26.51
CA THR A 113 3.60 8.45 27.96
C THR A 113 3.56 6.94 28.23
N HIS A 114 4.40 6.48 29.15
CA HIS A 114 4.42 5.08 29.61
C HIS A 114 3.95 4.99 31.08
N ILE A 115 3.00 4.10 31.36
CA ILE A 115 2.47 3.88 32.72
C ILE A 115 2.50 2.39 33.06
N TRP A 116 3.04 2.04 34.24
CA TRP A 116 2.92 0.68 34.81
C TRP A 116 2.14 0.71 36.11
N ALA A 117 1.32 -0.31 36.29
CA ALA A 117 0.48 -0.45 37.46
C ALA A 117 0.30 -1.93 37.81
N TRP A 118 0.06 -2.21 39.09
CA TRP A 118 -0.26 -3.56 39.54
C TRP A 118 -1.62 -3.99 39.04
N ARG A 119 -1.73 -5.23 38.53
CA ARG A 119 -3.02 -5.81 38.15
C ARG A 119 -3.96 -5.81 39.35
N THR A 120 -5.22 -5.48 39.09
CA THR A 120 -6.30 -5.71 40.04
C THR A 120 -6.58 -7.22 40.10
N PRO A 121 -6.66 -7.83 41.30
CA PRO A 121 -6.96 -9.25 41.44
C PRO A 121 -8.28 -9.60 40.73
N GLY A 122 -8.26 -10.68 39.95
CA GLY A 122 -9.43 -11.14 39.18
C GLY A 122 -9.75 -10.36 37.91
N LEU A 123 -8.89 -9.41 37.49
CA LEU A 123 -8.99 -8.75 36.18
C LEU A 123 -7.83 -9.16 35.27
N SER A 124 -8.14 -9.36 34.00
CA SER A 124 -7.16 -9.58 32.94
C SER A 124 -6.30 -8.32 32.70
N ILE A 125 -5.15 -8.50 32.04
CA ILE A 125 -4.28 -7.37 31.66
C ILE A 125 -5.04 -6.36 30.79
N GLU A 126 -5.85 -6.84 29.84
CA GLU A 126 -6.62 -5.97 28.95
C GLU A 126 -7.68 -5.16 29.70
N GLU A 127 -8.42 -5.77 30.62
CA GLU A 127 -9.43 -5.05 31.41
C GLU A 127 -8.81 -3.97 32.31
N ASN A 128 -7.64 -4.23 32.88
CA ASN A 128 -6.92 -3.22 33.65
C ASN A 128 -6.50 -2.04 32.76
N ILE A 129 -5.99 -2.31 31.55
CA ILE A 129 -5.61 -1.28 30.56
C ILE A 129 -6.85 -0.48 30.12
N GLN A 130 -7.96 -1.16 29.80
CA GLN A 130 -9.24 -0.54 29.44
C GLN A 130 -9.73 0.43 30.50
N LYS A 131 -9.73 0.00 31.77
CA LYS A 131 -10.20 0.83 32.88
C LYS A 131 -9.33 2.07 33.07
N LEU A 132 -8.00 1.91 33.08
CA LEU A 132 -7.09 3.05 33.25
C LEU A 132 -7.14 4.01 32.05
N ALA A 133 -7.12 3.49 30.82
CA ALA A 133 -7.20 4.30 29.61
C ALA A 133 -8.51 5.09 29.52
N SER A 134 -9.64 4.44 29.85
CA SER A 134 -10.95 5.10 29.93
C SER A 134 -10.97 6.20 30.99
N ARG A 135 -10.38 5.95 32.16
CA ARG A 135 -10.29 6.94 33.25
C ARG A 135 -9.44 8.15 32.84
N LEU A 136 -8.33 7.91 32.15
CA LEU A 136 -7.45 8.95 31.63
C LEU A 136 -8.05 9.69 30.43
N GLY A 137 -8.99 9.07 29.70
CA GLY A 137 -9.63 9.64 28.52
C GLY A 137 -8.76 9.53 27.27
N VAL A 138 -7.95 8.48 27.19
CA VAL A 138 -6.98 8.24 26.11
C VAL A 138 -7.33 6.96 25.37
N SER A 139 -7.05 6.91 24.06
CA SER A 139 -7.14 5.67 23.29
C SER A 139 -5.96 4.76 23.60
N TYR A 140 -6.17 3.45 23.56
CA TYR A 140 -5.12 2.44 23.69
C TYR A 140 -5.28 1.37 22.60
N ASP A 141 -4.17 0.75 22.18
CA ASP A 141 -4.14 -0.34 21.19
C ASP A 141 -4.76 -1.63 21.78
N SER A 142 -5.42 -2.50 21.01
CA SER A 142 -6.06 -3.73 21.51
C SER A 142 -5.11 -4.95 21.58
N HIS A 143 -3.84 -4.82 21.19
CA HIS A 143 -2.84 -5.92 21.19
C HIS A 143 -1.85 -5.89 22.37
N VAL A 144 -2.33 -5.75 23.62
CA VAL A 144 -1.47 -5.34 24.77
C VAL A 144 -1.18 -6.39 25.84
N THR A 145 -1.42 -7.67 25.57
CA THR A 145 -1.21 -8.75 26.56
C THR A 145 0.12 -9.49 26.43
N ASP A 146 0.99 -9.12 25.48
CA ASP A 146 2.28 -9.79 25.31
C ASP A 146 3.23 -9.52 26.49
N LEU A 147 3.44 -10.54 27.32
CA LEU A 147 4.34 -10.50 28.47
C LEU A 147 5.80 -10.20 28.11
N ALA A 148 6.21 -10.42 26.85
CA ALA A 148 7.54 -10.10 26.34
C ALA A 148 7.65 -8.66 25.79
N ARG A 149 6.60 -7.83 25.92
CA ARG A 149 6.61 -6.43 25.46
C ARG A 149 7.66 -5.62 26.22
N CYS A 150 8.36 -4.76 25.49
CA CYS A 150 9.43 -3.92 26.03
C CYS A 150 9.17 -2.44 25.77
N CYS A 151 9.73 -1.58 26.61
CA CYS A 151 9.78 -0.14 26.37
C CYS A 151 11.20 0.40 26.65
N PHE A 152 11.63 1.38 25.87
CA PHE A 152 12.96 1.98 26.03
C PHE A 152 13.07 2.76 27.35
N MET A 153 14.19 2.61 28.03
CA MET A 153 14.53 3.38 29.22
C MET A 153 14.76 4.85 28.87
N VAL A 154 14.42 5.72 29.81
CA VAL A 154 14.67 7.16 29.72
C VAL A 154 15.48 7.61 30.94
N SER A 155 16.15 8.76 30.84
CA SER A 155 16.88 9.33 31.99
C SER A 155 15.91 9.76 33.10
N GLU A 156 16.41 9.83 34.34
CA GLU A 156 15.60 10.08 35.54
C GLU A 156 14.76 11.38 35.43
N GLN A 157 15.23 12.39 34.69
CA GLN A 157 14.49 13.65 34.46
C GLN A 157 13.14 13.48 33.73
N TYR A 158 12.97 12.39 32.97
CA TYR A 158 11.73 12.09 32.25
C TYR A 158 10.81 11.13 33.03
N VAL A 159 11.25 10.65 34.20
CA VAL A 159 10.50 9.74 35.06
C VAL A 159 9.85 10.55 36.18
N LYS A 160 8.51 10.57 36.21
CA LYS A 160 7.74 11.26 37.24
C LYS A 160 7.50 10.38 38.47
N LEU A 161 7.38 9.07 38.25
CA LEU A 161 7.18 8.06 39.29
C LEU A 161 7.95 6.80 38.93
N LEU A 162 8.69 6.27 39.91
CA LEU A 162 9.25 4.91 39.89
C LEU A 162 9.27 4.43 41.34
N ASP A 163 8.30 3.61 41.70
CA ASP A 163 8.22 3.01 43.03
C ASP A 163 9.24 1.86 43.15
N PRO A 164 10.18 1.90 44.12
CA PRO A 164 11.17 0.85 44.33
C PRO A 164 10.56 -0.55 44.55
N VAL A 165 9.29 -0.64 44.98
CA VAL A 165 8.58 -1.92 45.18
C VAL A 165 8.56 -2.78 43.91
N VAL A 166 8.71 -2.16 42.73
CA VAL A 166 8.76 -2.87 41.44
C VAL A 166 9.97 -3.81 41.31
N PHE A 167 11.01 -3.63 42.13
CA PHE A 167 12.21 -4.49 42.14
C PHE A 167 12.12 -5.62 43.16
N GLU A 168 11.12 -5.60 44.04
CA GLU A 168 10.91 -6.61 45.06
C GLU A 168 10.30 -7.88 44.45
N PRO A 169 10.67 -9.08 44.94
CA PRO A 169 10.03 -10.30 44.50
C PRO A 169 8.57 -10.34 44.97
N LEU A 170 7.66 -10.78 44.10
CA LEU A 170 6.29 -11.11 44.48
C LEU A 170 6.28 -12.15 45.61
N THR A 171 5.38 -11.98 46.58
CA THR A 171 5.08 -13.02 47.58
C THR A 171 4.40 -14.22 46.90
N GLU A 172 4.42 -15.40 47.54
CA GLU A 172 3.74 -16.59 46.98
C GLU A 172 2.24 -16.35 46.78
N GLU A 173 1.59 -15.63 47.70
CA GLU A 173 0.19 -15.21 47.57
C GLU A 173 -0.05 -14.31 46.35
N GLN A 174 0.86 -13.38 46.06
CA GLN A 174 0.78 -12.53 44.87
C GLN A 174 1.06 -13.31 43.59
N LYS A 175 1.98 -14.27 43.61
CA LYS A 175 2.24 -15.15 42.47
C LYS A 175 1.01 -15.98 42.15
N GLU A 176 0.37 -16.59 43.15
CA GLU A 176 -0.88 -17.35 42.96
C GLU A 176 -2.00 -16.48 42.41
N MET A 177 -2.17 -15.27 42.98
CA MET A 177 -3.19 -14.31 42.57
C MET A 177 -3.02 -13.79 41.14
N TYR A 178 -1.79 -13.75 40.62
CA TYR A 178 -1.50 -13.31 39.24
C TYR A 178 -1.24 -14.48 38.27
N ALA A 179 -1.06 -15.71 38.75
CA ALA A 179 -0.86 -16.92 37.96
C ALA A 179 -2.17 -17.56 37.47
N SER A 180 -3.29 -17.31 38.16
CA SER A 180 -4.58 -17.97 37.91
C SER A 180 -5.27 -17.61 36.59
N ASP A 181 -4.83 -16.57 35.89
CA ASP A 181 -5.50 -16.07 34.67
C ASP A 181 -4.85 -16.48 33.35
N ASP A 182 -3.68 -17.15 33.38
CA ASP A 182 -2.90 -17.42 32.15
C ASP A 182 -2.77 -18.93 31.82
N SER A 183 -3.31 -19.82 32.66
CA SER A 183 -3.37 -21.26 32.35
C SER A 183 -4.52 -22.00 33.06
N SER A 184 -5.70 -22.11 32.43
CA SER A 184 -6.57 -23.32 32.38
C SER A 184 -8.05 -22.99 32.15
N ARG A 185 -8.59 -23.51 31.04
CA ARG A 185 -9.99 -23.95 30.95
C ARG A 185 -10.11 -25.27 31.73
N THR A 186 -10.95 -25.37 32.78
CA THR A 186 -11.88 -26.50 33.05
C THR A 186 -12.63 -26.38 34.40
N THR A 187 -13.96 -26.54 34.34
CA THR A 187 -14.91 -27.07 35.35
C THR A 187 -14.95 -26.51 36.78
N ASN A 188 -16.00 -25.75 37.12
CA ASN A 188 -17.13 -26.26 37.93
C ASN A 188 -18.27 -25.23 38.05
N SER A 189 -19.47 -25.78 38.09
CA SER A 189 -20.80 -25.18 38.14
C SER A 189 -21.04 -24.23 39.31
N ASP A 190 -21.76 -23.14 39.05
CA ASP A 190 -22.87 -22.72 39.91
C ASP A 190 -24.01 -22.12 39.08
N GLU A 191 -25.19 -22.68 39.32
CA GLU A 191 -26.45 -22.42 38.63
C GLU A 191 -26.96 -21.01 38.91
N GLN A 192 -27.26 -20.24 37.86
CA GLN A 192 -28.28 -19.19 37.96
C GLN A 192 -29.07 -19.06 36.65
N ASN A 193 -30.30 -19.56 36.71
CA ASN A 193 -31.34 -19.51 35.70
C ASN A 193 -31.51 -18.13 35.06
N CYS A 194 -31.54 -18.08 33.73
CA CYS A 194 -32.28 -17.02 33.03
C CYS A 194 -33.09 -17.63 31.88
N SER A 195 -34.39 -17.38 31.94
CA SER A 195 -35.48 -17.96 31.18
C SER A 195 -35.40 -17.76 29.67
N MET A 196 -35.65 -18.83 28.91
CA MET A 196 -35.91 -18.82 27.47
C MET A 196 -37.06 -17.87 27.10
N PHE A 197 -36.77 -16.87 26.28
CA PHE A 197 -37.77 -16.22 25.43
C PHE A 197 -37.69 -16.85 24.03
N ASN A 198 -38.76 -17.54 23.62
CA ASN A 198 -38.93 -18.06 22.26
C ASN A 198 -39.14 -16.88 21.30
N VAL A 199 -38.17 -16.65 20.40
CA VAL A 199 -38.34 -15.82 19.21
C VAL A 199 -38.29 -16.74 18.00
N GLU A 200 -39.37 -16.82 17.23
CA GLU A 200 -39.41 -17.51 15.94
C GLU A 200 -38.41 -16.86 14.99
N CYS A 201 -37.21 -17.41 14.88
CA CYS A 201 -36.18 -16.92 13.97
C CYS A 201 -36.32 -17.63 12.61
N SER A 202 -36.45 -16.86 11.53
CA SER A 202 -36.39 -17.37 10.16
C SER A 202 -35.07 -18.14 9.95
N MET A 203 -35.16 -19.46 9.75
CA MET A 203 -34.00 -20.37 9.59
C MET A 203 -33.32 -20.31 8.20
N ASN A 204 -33.67 -19.30 7.39
CA ASN A 204 -33.11 -19.10 6.06
C ASN A 204 -32.50 -17.70 5.93
N TYR A 205 -31.38 -17.61 5.21
CA TYR A 205 -30.79 -16.38 4.72
C TYR A 205 -30.94 -16.33 3.19
N LYS A 206 -31.67 -15.34 2.67
CA LYS A 206 -31.92 -15.16 1.22
C LYS A 206 -32.38 -16.44 0.49
N GLY A 207 -33.25 -17.22 1.13
CA GLY A 207 -33.76 -18.48 0.58
C GLY A 207 -32.87 -19.71 0.80
N ILE A 208 -31.69 -19.55 1.42
CA ILE A 208 -30.79 -20.66 1.75
C ILE A 208 -30.89 -21.00 3.24
N PRO A 209 -31.09 -22.28 3.60
CA PRO A 209 -31.05 -22.71 5.00
C PRO A 209 -29.70 -22.44 5.65
N TYR A 210 -29.70 -21.88 6.87
CA TYR A 210 -28.45 -21.61 7.61
C TYR A 210 -27.60 -22.87 7.80
N GLU A 211 -28.23 -24.03 7.96
CA GLU A 211 -27.53 -25.33 8.03
C GLU A 211 -26.61 -25.58 6.83
N LYS A 212 -27.05 -25.26 5.61
CA LYS A 212 -26.24 -25.41 4.40
C LYS A 212 -25.08 -24.41 4.35
N ILE A 213 -25.31 -23.20 4.84
CA ILE A 213 -24.30 -22.14 4.91
C ILE A 213 -23.21 -22.52 5.92
N VAL A 214 -23.61 -22.96 7.11
CA VAL A 214 -22.72 -23.45 8.16
C VAL A 214 -21.88 -24.62 7.65
N GLN A 215 -22.51 -25.62 7.03
CA GLN A 215 -21.78 -26.77 6.49
C GLN A 215 -20.75 -26.35 5.44
N SER A 216 -21.15 -25.53 4.48
CA SER A 216 -20.25 -25.06 3.42
C SER A 216 -19.09 -24.23 3.97
N MET A 217 -19.34 -23.46 5.03
CA MET A 217 -18.31 -22.67 5.71
C MET A 217 -17.32 -23.57 6.47
N LEU A 218 -17.77 -24.65 7.11
CA LEU A 218 -16.87 -25.62 7.76
C LEU A 218 -15.93 -26.27 6.75
N TRP A 219 -16.46 -26.71 5.61
CA TRP A 219 -15.67 -27.26 4.52
C TRP A 219 -14.66 -26.23 3.97
N LYS A 220 -15.10 -24.98 3.79
CA LYS A 220 -14.23 -23.89 3.32
C LYS A 220 -13.10 -23.55 4.28
N LEU A 221 -13.35 -23.66 5.59
CA LEU A 221 -12.37 -23.40 6.65
C LEU A 221 -11.49 -24.62 6.97
N GLY A 222 -11.70 -25.76 6.27
CA GLY A 222 -10.87 -26.96 6.42
C GLY A 222 -11.27 -27.88 7.57
N TYR A 223 -12.42 -27.65 8.21
CA TYR A 223 -12.93 -28.48 9.31
C TYR A 223 -13.73 -29.71 8.83
N GLY A 224 -14.03 -29.81 7.53
CA GLY A 224 -14.86 -30.89 6.98
C GLY A 224 -16.28 -30.87 7.57
N ASP A 225 -16.76 -32.03 8.06
CA ASP A 225 -18.10 -32.13 8.63
C ASP A 225 -18.20 -31.64 10.09
N ALA A 226 -17.12 -31.71 10.86
CA ALA A 226 -17.06 -31.19 12.23
C ALA A 226 -15.60 -31.00 12.69
N PRO A 227 -15.31 -29.95 13.49
CA PRO A 227 -13.97 -29.71 14.02
C PRO A 227 -13.54 -30.80 15.02
N ALA A 228 -12.24 -31.10 15.05
CA ALA A 228 -11.65 -32.01 16.03
C ALA A 228 -11.77 -31.46 17.47
N GLU A 229 -11.71 -32.34 18.48
CA GLU A 229 -12.00 -32.00 19.89
C GLU A 229 -11.19 -30.81 20.43
N GLY A 230 -9.92 -30.67 20.02
CA GLY A 230 -9.06 -29.53 20.40
C GLY A 230 -9.34 -28.21 19.67
N GLU A 231 -10.12 -28.23 18.59
CA GLU A 231 -10.33 -27.07 17.70
C GLU A 231 -11.72 -26.45 17.82
N ARG A 232 -12.65 -27.10 18.55
CA ARG A 232 -14.08 -26.74 18.62
C ARG A 232 -14.34 -25.29 19.00
N ASN A 233 -13.65 -24.79 20.03
CA ASN A 233 -13.80 -23.41 20.47
C ASN A 233 -13.28 -22.38 19.44
N MET A 234 -12.14 -22.68 18.80
CA MET A 234 -11.56 -21.83 17.77
C MET A 234 -12.41 -21.84 16.50
N ALA A 235 -12.92 -23.02 16.11
CA ALA A 235 -13.84 -23.19 15.00
C ALA A 235 -15.13 -22.41 15.25
N LEU A 236 -15.70 -22.49 16.47
CA LEU A 236 -16.92 -21.78 16.83
C LEU A 236 -16.72 -20.26 16.76
N TYR A 237 -15.64 -19.76 17.36
CA TYR A 237 -15.29 -18.34 17.30
C TYR A 237 -15.13 -17.84 15.85
N THR A 238 -14.39 -18.61 15.04
CA THR A 238 -14.14 -18.29 13.63
C THR A 238 -15.44 -18.28 12.83
N MET A 239 -16.27 -19.31 12.98
CA MET A 239 -17.58 -19.42 12.35
C MET A 239 -18.49 -18.25 12.73
N CYS A 240 -18.54 -17.87 14.01
CA CYS A 240 -19.28 -16.69 14.47
C CYS A 240 -18.81 -15.40 13.79
N ARG A 241 -17.50 -15.22 13.61
CA ARG A 241 -16.95 -14.02 12.95
C ARG A 241 -17.39 -13.86 11.51
N TYR A 242 -17.68 -14.96 10.81
CA TYR A 242 -18.21 -14.93 9.44
C TYR A 242 -19.74 -14.86 9.40
N LEU A 243 -20.42 -15.65 10.23
CA LEU A 243 -21.89 -15.74 10.23
C LEU A 243 -22.56 -14.50 10.85
N ARG A 244 -21.89 -13.77 11.76
CA ARG A 244 -22.45 -12.56 12.40
C ARG A 244 -22.97 -11.54 11.40
N PHE A 245 -22.39 -11.47 10.20
CA PHE A 245 -22.80 -10.53 9.16
C PHE A 245 -24.14 -10.89 8.49
N ILE A 246 -24.50 -12.17 8.44
CA ILE A 246 -25.77 -12.64 7.87
C ILE A 246 -26.82 -12.95 8.94
N CYS A 247 -26.42 -12.81 10.20
CA CYS A 247 -27.27 -12.97 11.38
C CYS A 247 -27.52 -11.64 12.09
N ASP A 248 -27.23 -10.50 11.44
CA ASP A 248 -27.44 -9.15 11.96
C ASP A 248 -26.79 -8.92 13.34
N PHE A 249 -25.68 -9.62 13.60
CA PHE A 249 -24.97 -9.61 14.88
C PHE A 249 -25.83 -10.06 16.08
N ASP A 250 -26.93 -10.77 15.83
CA ASP A 250 -27.80 -11.33 16.86
C ASP A 250 -27.17 -12.58 17.49
N GLU A 251 -26.77 -12.45 18.74
CA GLU A 251 -26.13 -13.51 19.54
C GLU A 251 -27.03 -14.74 19.72
N GLN A 252 -28.33 -14.54 19.92
CA GLN A 252 -29.29 -15.63 20.12
C GLN A 252 -29.54 -16.37 18.81
N LYS A 253 -29.59 -15.65 17.69
CA LYS A 253 -29.68 -16.24 16.35
C LYS A 253 -28.44 -17.07 16.02
N LEU A 254 -27.24 -16.54 16.30
CA LEU A 254 -25.98 -17.27 16.12
C LEU A 254 -25.93 -18.53 17.00
N PHE A 255 -26.41 -18.43 18.24
CA PHE A 255 -26.47 -19.55 19.18
C PHE A 255 -27.40 -20.66 18.70
N ALA A 256 -28.50 -20.31 18.04
CA ALA A 256 -29.48 -21.26 17.52
C ALA A 256 -29.01 -21.97 16.23
N ILE A 257 -28.24 -21.30 15.36
CA ILE A 257 -27.85 -21.85 14.04
C ILE A 257 -26.51 -22.59 14.06
N LEU A 258 -25.62 -22.28 15.02
CA LEU A 258 -24.29 -22.87 15.09
C LEU A 258 -24.31 -24.17 15.89
N PRO A 259 -23.66 -25.24 15.40
CA PRO A 259 -23.51 -26.46 16.18
C PRO A 259 -22.60 -26.21 17.39
N HIS A 260 -22.98 -26.74 18.56
CA HIS A 260 -22.23 -26.52 19.80
C HIS A 260 -21.02 -27.46 19.97
N TRP A 261 -20.95 -28.53 19.18
CA TRP A 261 -19.87 -29.54 19.19
C TRP A 261 -19.49 -30.05 20.59
N GLY A 262 -20.44 -30.11 21.53
CA GLY A 262 -20.21 -30.58 22.90
C GLY A 262 -19.63 -29.53 23.86
N LEU A 263 -19.59 -28.26 23.47
CA LEU A 263 -19.37 -27.12 24.37
C LEU A 263 -20.64 -26.83 25.18
N SER A 264 -20.50 -26.29 26.40
CA SER A 264 -21.66 -25.88 27.20
C SER A 264 -22.30 -24.60 26.64
N ASP A 265 -23.61 -24.42 26.88
CA ASP A 265 -24.36 -23.23 26.42
C ASP A 265 -23.68 -21.92 26.85
N HIS A 266 -23.12 -21.90 28.06
CA HIS A 266 -22.38 -20.75 28.56
C HIS A 266 -21.08 -20.47 27.75
N GLU A 267 -20.32 -21.52 27.42
CA GLU A 267 -19.09 -21.39 26.61
C GLU A 267 -19.40 -20.97 25.17
N VAL A 268 -20.46 -21.53 24.59
CA VAL A 268 -20.92 -21.17 23.24
C VAL A 268 -21.34 -19.70 23.21
N MET A 269 -22.18 -19.27 24.16
CA MET A 269 -22.66 -17.90 24.23
C MET A 269 -21.52 -16.90 24.52
N SER A 270 -20.58 -17.25 25.40
CA SER A 270 -19.39 -16.43 25.66
C SER A 270 -18.53 -16.26 24.41
N THR A 271 -18.35 -17.35 23.65
CA THR A 271 -17.58 -17.34 22.39
C THR A 271 -18.27 -16.50 21.31
N ILE A 272 -19.61 -16.60 21.19
CA ILE A 272 -20.41 -15.77 20.29
C ILE A 272 -20.27 -14.28 20.65
N LYS A 273 -20.42 -13.93 21.94
CA LYS A 273 -20.25 -12.54 22.42
C LYS A 273 -18.90 -11.97 22.05
N SER A 274 -17.83 -12.74 22.30
CA SER A 274 -16.46 -12.36 21.94
C SER A 274 -16.28 -12.18 20.42
N ALA A 275 -16.89 -13.07 19.62
CA ALA A 275 -16.81 -12.97 18.16
C ALA A 275 -17.62 -11.78 17.61
N VAL A 276 -18.78 -11.48 18.17
CA VAL A 276 -19.65 -10.35 17.80
C VAL A 276 -19.01 -9.01 18.18
N SER A 277 -18.37 -8.92 19.35
CA SER A 277 -17.71 -7.70 19.83
C SER A 277 -16.34 -7.42 19.17
N SER A 278 -15.74 -8.41 18.50
CA SER A 278 -14.45 -8.25 17.80
C SER A 278 -14.50 -7.21 16.67
N THR A 279 -13.36 -6.57 16.38
CA THR A 279 -13.16 -5.47 15.41
C THR A 279 -14.01 -5.67 14.15
N ARG A 280 -14.76 -4.62 13.77
CA ARG A 280 -15.72 -4.63 12.66
C ARG A 280 -15.04 -4.21 11.36
N PRO A 281 -14.81 -5.13 10.41
CA PRO A 281 -14.49 -4.76 9.03
C PRO A 281 -15.69 -4.05 8.40
N ALA A 282 -15.43 -3.19 7.40
CA ALA A 282 -16.46 -2.39 6.73
C ALA A 282 -17.49 -3.22 5.90
N GLY A 283 -17.35 -4.54 5.81
CA GLY A 283 -18.25 -5.42 5.05
C GLY A 283 -18.07 -6.91 5.33
N ILE A 284 -18.89 -7.74 4.67
CA ILE A 284 -18.85 -9.20 4.76
C ILE A 284 -17.48 -9.71 4.28
N PRO A 285 -16.77 -10.56 5.06
CA PRO A 285 -15.47 -11.12 4.66
C PRO A 285 -15.55 -11.92 3.35
N SER A 286 -14.49 -11.89 2.54
CA SER A 286 -14.43 -12.52 1.21
C SER A 286 -14.80 -14.01 1.23
N GLN A 287 -14.29 -14.77 2.19
CA GLN A 287 -14.60 -16.20 2.34
C GLN A 287 -16.10 -16.48 2.55
N MET A 288 -16.80 -15.59 3.27
CA MET A 288 -18.24 -15.70 3.49
C MET A 288 -19.02 -15.34 2.22
N ASN A 289 -18.58 -14.32 1.48
CA ASN A 289 -19.18 -13.98 0.17
C ASN A 289 -19.03 -15.11 -0.84
N GLU A 290 -17.89 -15.80 -0.88
CA GLU A 290 -17.67 -16.96 -1.76
C GLU A 290 -18.63 -18.10 -1.43
N VAL A 291 -18.84 -18.42 -0.15
CA VAL A 291 -19.78 -19.47 0.29
C VAL A 291 -21.23 -19.11 -0.05
N LEU A 292 -21.62 -17.85 0.15
CA LEU A 292 -22.96 -17.37 -0.19
C LEU A 292 -23.21 -17.40 -1.71
N SER A 293 -22.23 -17.00 -2.51
CA SER A 293 -22.29 -17.06 -3.99
C SER A 293 -22.43 -18.49 -4.49
N MET A 294 -21.62 -19.43 -3.95
CA MET A 294 -21.70 -20.86 -4.30
C MET A 294 -23.08 -21.47 -3.99
N LEU A 295 -23.73 -21.04 -2.91
CA LEU A 295 -25.04 -21.55 -2.50
C LEU A 295 -26.23 -20.84 -3.17
N GLY A 296 -25.97 -19.90 -4.09
CA GLY A 296 -27.01 -19.22 -4.86
C GLY A 296 -27.69 -18.05 -4.13
N ALA A 297 -27.05 -17.48 -3.10
CA ALA A 297 -27.59 -16.33 -2.39
C ALA A 297 -27.41 -15.12 -3.29
N ALA A 298 -28.47 -14.65 -3.95
CA ALA A 298 -28.39 -13.42 -4.72
C ALA A 298 -27.98 -12.27 -3.79
N THR A 299 -26.77 -11.78 -3.95
CA THR A 299 -26.27 -10.62 -3.22
C THR A 299 -27.05 -9.38 -3.68
N GLU A 300 -28.14 -9.02 -2.98
CA GLU A 300 -28.70 -7.65 -2.98
C GLU A 300 -27.77 -6.61 -2.30
N ALA A 301 -26.49 -6.93 -2.16
CA ALA A 301 -25.46 -5.91 -2.17
C ALA A 301 -24.87 -6.02 -3.57
N GLY A 302 -25.10 -5.02 -4.41
CA GLY A 302 -24.76 -5.02 -5.82
C GLY A 302 -23.41 -5.68 -6.09
N SER A 303 -23.44 -6.98 -6.35
CA SER A 303 -22.57 -7.57 -7.32
C SER A 303 -23.12 -7.05 -8.65
N GLU A 304 -22.78 -5.79 -8.96
CA GLU A 304 -22.08 -5.65 -10.23
C GLU A 304 -21.01 -6.72 -10.13
N THR A 305 -21.23 -7.82 -10.87
CA THR A 305 -20.12 -8.51 -11.52
C THR A 305 -19.05 -7.44 -11.70
N ALA A 306 -17.93 -7.54 -10.96
CA ALA A 306 -16.76 -6.74 -11.28
C ALA A 306 -16.65 -6.91 -12.78
N ASP A 307 -16.92 -5.83 -13.48
CA ASP A 307 -17.41 -5.88 -14.85
C ASP A 307 -16.43 -6.77 -15.61
N ASP A 308 -16.91 -7.93 -16.04
CA ASP A 308 -16.16 -8.89 -16.86
C ASP A 308 -15.89 -8.28 -18.27
N SER A 309 -16.10 -6.96 -18.41
CA SER A 309 -15.84 -6.11 -19.56
C SER A 309 -14.58 -5.23 -19.46
N LEU A 310 -13.80 -5.27 -18.37
CA LEU A 310 -12.55 -4.48 -18.29
C LEU A 310 -11.38 -5.07 -19.10
N VAL A 311 -11.58 -6.12 -19.89
CA VAL A 311 -10.60 -6.55 -20.89
C VAL A 311 -10.89 -5.79 -22.17
N VAL A 312 -10.25 -4.63 -22.37
CA VAL A 312 -10.11 -4.09 -23.73
C VAL A 312 -9.11 -5.03 -24.41
N PRO A 313 -9.55 -5.92 -25.32
CA PRO A 313 -8.66 -6.90 -25.89
C PRO A 313 -7.55 -6.17 -26.63
N VAL A 314 -6.34 -6.72 -26.55
CA VAL A 314 -5.24 -6.28 -27.41
C VAL A 314 -5.73 -6.33 -28.86
N ASN A 315 -5.53 -5.23 -29.60
CA ASN A 315 -5.94 -5.17 -31.00
C ASN A 315 -5.32 -6.35 -31.77
N LYS A 316 -6.12 -7.00 -32.62
CA LYS A 316 -5.65 -8.14 -33.42
C LYS A 316 -4.52 -7.80 -34.40
N GLU A 317 -4.41 -6.51 -34.76
CA GLU A 317 -3.39 -6.00 -35.67
C GLU A 317 -2.58 -4.91 -34.95
N LEU A 318 -1.31 -5.21 -34.70
CA LEU A 318 -0.38 -4.34 -34.01
C LEU A 318 0.70 -3.78 -34.96
N PRO A 319 1.28 -2.61 -34.64
CA PRO A 319 2.33 -1.98 -35.44
C PRO A 319 3.68 -2.71 -35.38
N GLY A 320 4.29 -3.03 -36.53
CA GLY A 320 5.64 -3.59 -36.62
C GLY A 320 5.93 -4.75 -35.65
N ILE A 321 7.07 -4.69 -34.95
CA ILE A 321 7.49 -5.72 -33.97
C ILE A 321 6.57 -5.87 -32.76
N LEU A 322 5.62 -4.95 -32.53
CA LEU A 322 4.63 -5.12 -31.46
C LEU A 322 3.73 -6.33 -31.74
N GLN A 323 3.46 -6.63 -33.02
CA GLN A 323 2.77 -7.84 -33.40
C GLN A 323 3.58 -9.08 -33.03
N ASP A 324 4.88 -9.09 -33.38
CA ASP A 324 5.76 -10.21 -33.08
C ASP A 324 5.85 -10.46 -31.56
N LEU A 325 6.03 -9.41 -30.76
CA LEU A 325 6.06 -9.49 -29.29
C LEU A 325 4.74 -10.06 -28.73
N SER A 326 3.60 -9.56 -29.20
CA SER A 326 2.29 -10.04 -28.76
C SER A 326 2.02 -11.49 -29.17
N ASP A 327 2.50 -11.93 -30.34
CA ASP A 327 2.27 -13.30 -30.83
C ASP A 327 3.09 -14.34 -30.06
N HIS A 328 4.22 -13.93 -29.48
CA HIS A 328 5.08 -14.77 -28.63
C HIS A 328 4.63 -14.82 -27.18
N ALA A 329 3.89 -13.82 -26.71
CA ALA A 329 3.33 -13.79 -25.37
C ALA A 329 2.04 -14.65 -25.26
N PRO A 330 1.85 -15.36 -24.13
CA PRO A 330 0.56 -15.97 -23.79
C PRO A 330 -0.50 -14.88 -23.57
N GLU A 331 -1.78 -15.22 -23.75
CA GLU A 331 -2.89 -14.25 -23.79
C GLU A 331 -2.91 -13.32 -22.57
N GLU A 332 -2.64 -13.88 -21.39
CA GLU A 332 -2.62 -13.19 -20.10
C GLU A 332 -1.46 -12.19 -19.95
N PHE A 333 -0.43 -12.28 -20.81
CA PHE A 333 0.79 -11.48 -20.75
C PHE A 333 0.93 -10.52 -21.93
N LYS A 334 0.16 -10.68 -23.01
CA LYS A 334 0.25 -9.84 -24.21
C LYS A 334 0.26 -8.36 -23.89
N GLU A 335 -0.68 -7.91 -23.08
CA GLU A 335 -0.78 -6.52 -22.66
C GLU A 335 0.44 -6.07 -21.87
N ALA A 336 0.87 -6.86 -20.89
CA ALA A 336 2.01 -6.53 -20.04
C ALA A 336 3.31 -6.47 -20.85
N THR A 337 3.51 -7.39 -21.81
CA THR A 337 4.62 -7.37 -22.77
C THR A 337 4.62 -6.09 -23.59
N LEU A 338 3.47 -5.70 -24.16
CA LEU A 338 3.38 -4.49 -24.98
C LEU A 338 3.63 -3.22 -24.17
N ILE A 339 3.09 -3.12 -22.95
CA ILE A 339 3.29 -1.95 -22.09
C ILE A 339 4.73 -1.88 -21.57
N ALA A 340 5.32 -3.00 -21.15
CA ALA A 340 6.71 -3.09 -20.68
C ALA A 340 7.73 -2.79 -21.78
N ALA A 341 7.40 -3.07 -23.05
CA ALA A 341 8.26 -2.74 -24.19
C ALA A 341 8.37 -1.21 -24.43
N MET A 342 7.35 -0.42 -24.08
CA MET A 342 7.33 1.01 -24.43
C MET A 342 8.51 1.84 -23.88
N PRO A 343 8.90 1.72 -22.59
CA PRO A 343 10.10 2.39 -22.09
C PRO A 343 11.39 1.96 -22.79
N MET A 344 11.51 0.70 -23.23
CA MET A 344 12.68 0.20 -23.96
C MET A 344 12.73 0.81 -25.37
N LEU A 345 11.64 0.70 -26.12
CA LEU A 345 11.53 1.26 -27.47
C LEU A 345 11.65 2.80 -27.46
N GLY A 346 11.09 3.47 -26.45
CA GLY A 346 11.28 4.90 -26.23
C GLY A 346 12.73 5.30 -25.96
N THR A 347 13.51 4.40 -25.35
CA THR A 347 14.95 4.64 -25.14
C THR A 347 15.72 4.54 -26.44
N LEU A 348 15.34 3.62 -27.33
CA LEU A 348 15.92 3.49 -28.66
C LEU A 348 15.59 4.72 -29.53
N ALA A 349 14.33 5.15 -29.54
CA ALA A 349 13.83 6.30 -30.30
C ALA A 349 14.20 7.68 -29.70
N THR A 350 15.42 7.80 -29.18
CA THR A 350 15.85 8.95 -28.38
C THR A 350 15.94 10.26 -29.16
N GLY A 351 16.16 10.21 -30.48
CA GLY A 351 16.35 11.39 -31.33
C GLY A 351 15.06 12.08 -31.76
N ILE A 352 13.90 11.48 -31.45
CA ILE A 352 12.60 11.97 -31.93
C ILE A 352 11.95 12.93 -30.94
N ARG A 353 11.37 14.01 -31.47
CA ARG A 353 10.56 14.98 -30.73
C ARG A 353 9.25 15.23 -31.46
N ALA A 354 8.12 14.84 -30.87
CA ALA A 354 6.81 14.98 -31.50
C ALA A 354 6.01 16.14 -30.90
N LYS A 355 5.36 16.95 -31.74
CA LYS A 355 4.49 18.04 -31.28
C LYS A 355 3.16 17.48 -30.76
N TYR A 356 2.90 17.66 -29.47
CA TYR A 356 1.63 17.31 -28.85
C TYR A 356 0.60 18.43 -29.04
N ARG A 357 -0.69 18.14 -28.80
CA ARG A 357 -1.81 19.09 -28.95
C ARG A 357 -1.68 20.38 -28.14
N ASP A 358 -0.89 20.41 -27.06
CA ASP A 358 -0.59 21.64 -26.31
C ASP A 358 0.51 22.51 -26.97
N GLY A 359 1.02 22.09 -28.12
CA GLY A 359 2.05 22.75 -28.90
C GLY A 359 3.48 22.42 -28.48
N LYS A 360 3.68 21.67 -27.39
CA LYS A 360 5.02 21.33 -26.90
C LYS A 360 5.58 20.08 -27.57
N LEU A 361 6.90 20.09 -27.74
CA LEU A 361 7.65 18.92 -28.18
C LEU A 361 7.78 17.92 -27.03
N ASN A 362 7.48 16.66 -27.32
CA ASN A 362 7.56 15.54 -26.38
C ASN A 362 8.45 14.45 -26.95
N SER A 363 9.24 13.81 -26.10
CA SER A 363 9.93 12.56 -26.44
C SER A 363 9.13 11.34 -25.95
N PRO A 364 9.42 10.13 -26.47
CA PRO A 364 8.79 8.89 -26.00
C PRO A 364 9.35 8.46 -24.62
N SER A 365 8.98 9.22 -23.58
CA SER A 365 9.39 8.97 -22.20
C SER A 365 8.29 8.30 -21.38
N PHE A 366 8.58 7.18 -20.73
CA PHE A 366 7.64 6.31 -20.04
C PHE A 366 8.19 5.83 -18.70
N ILE A 367 7.30 5.71 -17.72
CA ILE A 367 7.55 5.03 -16.46
C ILE A 367 6.48 3.96 -16.34
N VAL A 368 6.89 2.70 -16.29
CA VAL A 368 5.98 1.54 -16.21
C VAL A 368 6.24 0.79 -14.91
N ASP A 369 5.16 0.36 -14.26
CA ASP A 369 5.18 -0.49 -13.06
C ASP A 369 4.36 -1.75 -13.30
N ILE A 370 4.98 -2.92 -13.17
CA ILE A 370 4.35 -4.22 -13.32
C ILE A 370 4.08 -4.79 -11.91
N GLU A 371 2.81 -4.69 -11.47
CA GLU A 371 2.30 -5.32 -10.26
C GLU A 371 1.98 -6.79 -10.54
N ALA A 372 2.69 -7.69 -9.87
CA ALA A 372 2.46 -9.12 -10.03
C ALA A 372 2.57 -9.85 -8.70
N PRO A 373 1.72 -10.83 -8.39
CA PRO A 373 1.91 -11.68 -7.23
C PRO A 373 3.25 -12.44 -7.29
N GLN A 374 3.64 -13.04 -6.17
CA GLN A 374 4.86 -13.85 -6.15
C GLN A 374 4.68 -15.08 -7.03
N ALA A 375 5.76 -15.49 -7.72
CA ALA A 375 5.79 -16.65 -8.61
C ALA A 375 4.82 -16.60 -9.82
N THR A 376 4.36 -15.42 -10.23
CA THR A 376 3.46 -15.23 -11.38
C THR A 376 4.18 -15.02 -12.72
N GLY A 377 5.50 -15.29 -12.81
CA GLY A 377 6.23 -15.19 -14.09
C GLY A 377 6.66 -13.79 -14.51
N LYS A 378 6.97 -12.89 -13.57
CA LYS A 378 7.48 -11.51 -13.85
C LYS A 378 8.76 -11.47 -14.69
N SER A 379 9.50 -12.57 -14.69
CA SER A 379 10.75 -12.74 -15.44
C SER A 379 10.55 -12.66 -16.96
N PHE A 380 9.31 -12.60 -17.47
CA PHE A 380 9.10 -12.34 -18.89
C PHE A 380 9.76 -11.02 -19.32
N VAL A 381 9.77 -10.00 -18.45
CA VAL A 381 10.41 -8.71 -18.76
C VAL A 381 11.92 -8.85 -18.98
N ASP A 382 12.57 -9.86 -18.38
CA ASP A 382 14.00 -10.13 -18.57
C ASP A 382 14.30 -10.47 -20.04
N ASN A 383 13.50 -11.35 -20.64
CA ASN A 383 13.66 -11.76 -22.04
C ASN A 383 13.44 -10.57 -22.99
N GLU A 384 12.44 -9.74 -22.70
CA GLU A 384 12.08 -8.57 -23.49
C GLU A 384 13.17 -7.50 -23.40
N PHE A 385 13.73 -7.31 -22.21
CA PHE A 385 14.88 -6.45 -21.98
C PHE A 385 16.09 -6.91 -22.79
N GLU A 386 16.48 -8.19 -22.68
CA GLU A 386 17.61 -8.75 -23.42
C GLU A 386 17.42 -8.63 -24.95
N LEU A 387 16.21 -8.87 -25.45
CA LEU A 387 15.91 -8.82 -26.89
C LEU A 387 15.91 -7.39 -27.43
N LEU A 388 15.16 -6.49 -26.79
CA LEU A 388 14.93 -5.14 -27.32
C LEU A 388 16.12 -4.20 -27.06
N MET A 389 16.77 -4.33 -25.91
CA MET A 389 17.88 -3.45 -25.50
C MET A 389 19.25 -3.95 -25.94
N ASP A 390 19.37 -5.10 -26.62
CA ASP A 390 20.62 -5.67 -27.16
C ASP A 390 21.56 -4.62 -27.82
N PRO A 391 21.07 -3.68 -28.65
CA PRO A 391 21.93 -2.65 -29.23
C PRO A 391 22.57 -1.72 -28.19
N ILE A 392 21.83 -1.31 -27.15
CA ILE A 392 22.35 -0.43 -26.10
C ILE A 392 23.22 -1.23 -25.13
N ILE A 393 22.84 -2.48 -24.81
CA ILE A 393 23.66 -3.37 -23.97
C ILE A 393 25.07 -3.50 -24.56
N LYS A 394 25.19 -3.79 -25.85
CA LYS A 394 26.48 -3.90 -26.54
C LYS A 394 27.26 -2.59 -26.58
N GLN A 395 26.58 -1.45 -26.75
CA GLN A 395 27.23 -0.14 -26.69
C GLN A 395 27.78 0.14 -25.28
N ASP A 396 26.95 -0.09 -24.26
CA ASP A 396 27.30 0.15 -22.86
C ASP A 396 28.42 -0.78 -22.39
N GLU A 397 28.49 -2.03 -22.85
CA GLU A 397 29.60 -2.95 -22.55
C GLU A 397 30.96 -2.35 -22.98
N VAL A 398 31.02 -1.76 -24.17
CA VAL A 398 32.24 -1.09 -24.67
C VAL A 398 32.56 0.16 -23.83
N GLU A 399 31.54 0.94 -23.48
CA GLU A 399 31.69 2.14 -22.65
C GLU A 399 32.13 1.80 -21.20
N TRP A 400 31.68 0.67 -20.67
CA TRP A 400 32.11 0.12 -19.38
C TRP A 400 33.58 -0.29 -19.39
N GLN A 401 34.08 -0.92 -20.46
CA GLN A 401 35.50 -1.24 -20.56
C GLN A 401 36.38 0.01 -20.48
N LYS A 402 35.97 1.11 -21.13
CA LYS A 402 36.67 2.40 -21.04
C LYS A 402 36.72 2.92 -19.59
N GLU A 403 35.64 2.79 -18.82
CA GLU A 403 35.64 3.21 -17.40
C GLU A 403 36.48 2.30 -16.50
N ILE A 404 36.50 0.99 -16.78
CA ILE A 404 37.34 0.04 -16.06
C ILE A 404 38.81 0.37 -16.31
N GLU A 405 39.20 0.57 -17.57
CA GLU A 405 40.57 0.97 -17.96
C GLU A 405 40.98 2.29 -17.30
N TYR A 406 40.11 3.31 -17.36
CA TYR A 406 40.32 4.59 -16.68
C TYR A 406 40.49 4.42 -15.16
N SER A 407 39.64 3.62 -14.52
CA SER A 407 39.69 3.38 -13.08
C SER A 407 40.96 2.62 -12.65
N LEU A 408 41.43 1.68 -13.47
CA LEU A 408 42.69 0.96 -13.24
C LEU A 408 43.90 1.87 -13.42
N ALA A 409 43.97 2.64 -14.51
CA ALA A 409 45.07 3.57 -14.76
C ALA A 409 45.18 4.64 -13.66
N LYS A 410 44.04 5.14 -13.14
CA LYS A 410 44.01 6.05 -12.00
C LYS A 410 44.49 5.41 -10.70
N LYS A 411 44.16 4.14 -10.45
CA LYS A 411 44.69 3.37 -9.30
C LYS A 411 46.20 3.15 -9.41
N ASP A 412 46.71 3.01 -10.63
CA ASP A 412 48.15 2.89 -10.92
C ASP A 412 48.89 4.25 -10.90
N GLY A 413 48.20 5.33 -10.53
CA GLY A 413 48.78 6.67 -10.40
C GLY A 413 49.06 7.37 -11.73
N GLN A 414 48.53 6.84 -12.84
CA GLN A 414 48.65 7.49 -14.15
C GLN A 414 47.69 8.67 -14.26
N GLU A 415 48.17 9.76 -14.86
CA GLU A 415 47.33 10.91 -15.18
C GLU A 415 46.59 10.64 -16.50
N VAL A 416 45.40 10.05 -16.37
CA VAL A 416 44.50 9.74 -17.49
C VAL A 416 43.27 10.64 -17.47
N GLU A 417 42.81 11.04 -18.65
CA GLU A 417 41.59 11.85 -18.80
C GLU A 417 40.34 10.98 -18.61
N ASN A 418 39.28 11.56 -18.02
CA ASN A 418 38.01 10.85 -17.84
C ASN A 418 37.36 10.59 -19.21
N PRO A 419 37.09 9.32 -19.58
CA PRO A 419 36.53 8.98 -20.89
C PRO A 419 35.12 9.55 -21.11
N CYS A 420 34.44 10.01 -20.05
CA CYS A 420 33.06 10.50 -20.09
C CYS A 420 32.13 9.49 -20.79
N SER A 421 32.28 8.22 -20.40
CA SER A 421 31.64 7.06 -21.05
C SER A 421 30.12 7.18 -21.11
N GLN A 422 29.55 6.91 -22.28
CA GLN A 422 28.12 7.09 -22.55
C GLN A 422 27.28 5.88 -22.12
N ILE A 423 27.38 5.47 -20.86
CA ILE A 423 26.58 4.38 -20.31
C ILE A 423 25.14 4.84 -20.09
N ARG A 424 24.17 4.14 -20.69
CA ARG A 424 22.75 4.55 -20.72
C ARG A 424 21.84 3.67 -19.87
N ILE A 425 22.18 2.40 -19.67
CA ILE A 425 21.48 1.47 -18.81
C ILE A 425 22.01 1.64 -17.39
N LEU A 426 21.13 2.02 -16.48
CA LEU A 426 21.46 2.36 -15.11
C LEU A 426 20.88 1.36 -14.12
N GLU A 427 21.72 0.97 -13.17
CA GLU A 427 21.32 0.13 -12.04
C GLU A 427 20.22 0.80 -11.19
N PRO A 428 19.21 0.05 -10.71
CA PRO A 428 18.10 0.62 -9.94
C PRO A 428 18.52 1.35 -8.66
N ASN A 429 19.65 0.95 -8.08
CA ASN A 429 20.15 1.51 -6.82
C ASN A 429 21.08 2.73 -7.02
N ILE A 430 21.22 3.28 -8.22
CA ILE A 430 22.13 4.40 -8.49
C ILE A 430 21.86 5.63 -7.59
N GLY A 431 22.94 6.25 -7.09
CA GLY A 431 22.88 7.47 -6.29
C GLY A 431 22.64 8.72 -7.15
N VAL A 432 22.06 9.77 -6.56
CA VAL A 432 21.64 10.99 -7.27
C VAL A 432 22.80 11.67 -8.03
N SER A 433 23.98 11.79 -7.42
CA SER A 433 25.15 12.42 -8.07
C SER A 433 25.65 11.59 -9.27
N ALA A 434 25.72 10.27 -9.12
CA ALA A 434 26.12 9.37 -10.20
C ALA A 434 25.08 9.38 -11.33
N PHE A 435 23.79 9.44 -11.00
CA PHE A 435 22.73 9.60 -11.99
C PHE A 435 22.90 10.91 -12.79
N LEU A 436 23.20 12.03 -12.13
CA LEU A 436 23.44 13.32 -12.81
C LEU A 436 24.64 13.27 -13.75
N GLU A 437 25.72 12.61 -13.33
CA GLU A 437 26.90 12.40 -14.17
C GLU A 437 26.57 11.59 -15.41
N ARG A 438 25.88 10.45 -15.25
CA ARG A 438 25.39 9.63 -16.36
C ARG A 438 24.49 10.41 -17.31
N ALA A 439 23.58 11.22 -16.76
CA ALA A 439 22.67 12.04 -17.56
C ALA A 439 23.41 13.09 -18.40
N LEU A 440 24.50 13.68 -17.88
CA LEU A 440 25.33 14.60 -18.65
C LEU A 440 26.15 13.89 -19.73
N TYR A 441 26.76 12.74 -19.42
CA TYR A 441 27.54 11.96 -20.38
C TYR A 441 26.67 11.37 -21.50
N ALA A 442 25.39 11.12 -21.23
CA ALA A 442 24.41 10.71 -22.24
C ALA A 442 24.15 11.78 -23.31
N LYS A 443 24.54 13.05 -23.11
CA LYS A 443 24.44 14.15 -24.09
C LYS A 443 23.04 14.27 -24.72
N GLY A 444 21.99 14.19 -23.89
CA GLY A 444 20.60 14.31 -24.34
C GLY A 444 19.98 13.01 -24.88
N LYS A 445 20.70 11.88 -24.81
CA LYS A 445 20.13 10.55 -25.05
C LYS A 445 19.32 10.08 -23.85
N HIS A 446 18.31 9.24 -24.09
CA HIS A 446 17.54 8.61 -23.01
C HIS A 446 18.42 7.65 -22.20
N LEU A 447 18.35 7.80 -20.89
CA LEU A 447 18.79 6.82 -19.91
C LEU A 447 17.66 5.80 -19.67
N PHE A 448 18.00 4.59 -19.25
CA PHE A 448 17.03 3.53 -18.97
C PHE A 448 17.37 2.78 -17.69
N THR A 449 16.34 2.40 -16.92
CA THR A 449 16.48 1.47 -15.80
C THR A 449 15.43 0.38 -15.89
N TYR A 450 15.89 -0.86 -15.76
CA TYR A 450 15.05 -1.99 -15.46
C TYR A 450 15.25 -2.41 -14.01
N ALA A 451 14.18 -2.41 -13.22
CA ALA A 451 14.18 -2.81 -11.82
C ALA A 451 13.27 -4.03 -11.62
N PRO A 452 13.81 -5.27 -11.64
CA PRO A 452 13.04 -6.50 -11.40
C PRO A 452 12.34 -6.52 -10.03
N GLU A 453 12.88 -5.76 -9.07
CA GLU A 453 12.30 -5.54 -7.76
C GLU A 453 12.29 -4.04 -7.45
N ILE A 454 11.10 -3.47 -7.30
CA ILE A 454 10.90 -2.04 -7.01
C ILE A 454 11.57 -1.61 -5.71
N GLU A 455 11.74 -2.52 -4.75
CA GLU A 455 12.44 -2.25 -3.49
C GLU A 455 13.93 -1.94 -3.70
N THR A 456 14.54 -2.43 -4.77
CA THR A 456 15.95 -2.15 -5.08
C THR A 456 16.17 -0.68 -5.44
N VAL A 457 15.15 0.01 -5.98
CA VAL A 457 15.16 1.45 -6.21
C VAL A 457 15.33 2.24 -4.89
N LEU A 458 14.94 1.63 -3.76
CA LEU A 458 14.95 2.24 -2.42
C LEU A 458 16.23 1.99 -1.62
N LYS A 459 17.04 0.97 -1.98
CA LYS A 459 18.12 0.44 -1.12
C LYS A 459 19.25 1.44 -0.78
N ASN A 460 19.45 2.50 -1.56
CA ASN A 460 20.49 3.51 -1.33
C ASN A 460 19.98 4.85 -0.73
N ASN A 461 18.79 4.84 -0.11
CA ASN A 461 18.17 6.06 0.41
C ASN A 461 18.44 6.23 1.93
N LYS A 462 19.42 7.08 2.30
CA LYS A 462 19.51 7.65 3.66
C LYS A 462 18.94 9.06 3.65
N GLY A 463 18.03 9.37 4.58
CA GLY A 463 17.56 10.73 4.93
C GLY A 463 17.17 11.68 3.78
N GLY A 464 15.87 11.82 3.47
CA GLY A 464 15.35 12.85 2.54
C GLY A 464 15.54 12.57 1.04
N ALA A 465 16.43 11.64 0.66
CA ALA A 465 16.72 11.25 -0.73
C ALA A 465 15.50 10.69 -1.51
N TRP A 466 14.45 10.26 -0.81
CA TRP A 466 13.23 9.74 -1.45
C TRP A 466 12.41 10.83 -2.15
N THR A 467 12.25 11.99 -1.51
CA THR A 467 11.57 13.15 -2.10
C THR A 467 12.30 13.62 -3.36
N GLU A 468 13.63 13.63 -3.32
CA GLU A 468 14.47 14.00 -4.46
C GLU A 468 14.31 13.05 -5.65
N LYS A 469 14.14 11.73 -5.42
CA LYS A 469 13.88 10.75 -6.49
C LYS A 469 12.47 10.89 -7.09
N ASN A 470 11.45 11.17 -6.27
CA ASN A 470 10.11 11.45 -6.79
C ASN A 470 10.10 12.73 -7.65
N ASP A 471 10.83 13.77 -7.26
CA ASP A 471 11.07 14.95 -8.09
C ASP A 471 11.77 14.59 -9.40
N LEU A 472 12.84 13.79 -9.32
CA LEU A 472 13.59 13.33 -10.48
C LEU A 472 12.69 12.62 -11.49
N PHE A 473 11.87 11.65 -11.05
CA PHE A 473 10.97 10.91 -11.93
C PHE A 473 9.90 11.81 -12.57
N ARG A 474 9.36 12.78 -11.82
CA ARG A 474 8.41 13.77 -12.37
C ARG A 474 9.05 14.67 -13.42
N LEU A 475 10.28 15.13 -13.17
CA LEU A 475 11.04 15.97 -14.11
C LEU A 475 11.45 15.19 -15.36
N ALA A 476 11.91 13.94 -15.19
CA ALA A 476 12.22 13.03 -16.28
C ALA A 476 11.01 12.78 -17.19
N TYR A 477 9.86 12.47 -16.61
CA TYR A 477 8.63 12.25 -17.37
C TYR A 477 8.18 13.50 -18.13
N ASP A 478 8.32 14.69 -17.55
CA ASP A 478 7.98 15.96 -18.20
C ASP A 478 9.11 16.50 -19.13
N ASN A 479 10.21 15.74 -19.30
CA ASN A 479 11.42 16.13 -20.04
C ASN A 479 12.00 17.51 -19.64
N LYS A 480 12.08 17.76 -18.33
CA LYS A 480 12.50 19.05 -17.77
C LYS A 480 13.99 19.08 -17.42
N PRO A 481 14.60 20.27 -17.40
CA PRO A 481 15.94 20.46 -16.85
C PRO A 481 15.98 20.08 -15.36
N TRP A 482 17.02 19.34 -14.99
CA TRP A 482 17.35 18.99 -13.63
C TRP A 482 18.86 19.10 -13.43
N GLY A 483 19.28 19.35 -12.20
CA GLY A 483 20.69 19.53 -11.90
C GLY A 483 20.92 19.81 -10.44
N GLN A 484 22.20 19.75 -10.06
CA GLN A 484 22.66 20.07 -8.73
C GLN A 484 23.90 20.95 -8.83
N HIS A 485 24.00 21.91 -7.93
CA HIS A 485 25.20 22.73 -7.75
C HIS A 485 25.77 22.46 -6.37
N ARG A 486 26.96 21.85 -6.32
CA ARG A 486 27.71 21.57 -5.09
C ARG A 486 28.95 22.45 -5.02
N ILE A 487 29.28 22.90 -3.81
CA ILE A 487 30.38 23.85 -3.56
C ILE A 487 31.74 23.12 -3.47
N SER A 488 31.74 21.85 -3.09
CA SER A 488 32.94 21.02 -2.97
C SER A 488 33.51 20.65 -4.34
N LYS A 489 34.84 20.79 -4.49
CA LYS A 489 35.57 20.41 -5.72
C LYS A 489 35.44 18.93 -6.06
N ASP A 490 35.27 18.08 -5.06
CA ASP A 490 35.16 16.62 -5.23
C ASP A 490 33.72 16.16 -5.51
N SER A 491 32.76 17.09 -5.64
CA SER A 491 31.37 16.75 -5.83
C SER A 491 30.83 17.27 -7.16
N PHE A 492 30.27 16.35 -7.92
CA PHE A 492 29.80 16.60 -9.27
C PHE A 492 28.66 17.62 -9.30
N SER A 493 28.79 18.63 -10.17
CA SER A 493 27.82 19.71 -10.36
C SER A 493 27.48 19.83 -11.84
N GLY A 494 26.21 20.02 -12.15
CA GLY A 494 25.77 20.20 -13.52
C GLY A 494 24.27 20.28 -13.66
N LYS A 495 23.82 20.59 -14.88
CA LYS A 495 22.40 20.73 -15.23
C LYS A 495 22.16 20.17 -16.62
N VAL A 496 21.13 19.35 -16.76
CA VAL A 496 20.81 18.63 -17.99
C VAL A 496 19.30 18.48 -18.16
N THR A 497 18.80 18.44 -19.38
CA THR A 497 17.42 18.04 -19.66
C THR A 497 17.29 16.53 -19.51
N LEU A 498 16.36 16.09 -18.66
CA LEU A 498 16.20 14.67 -18.37
C LEU A 498 15.37 13.95 -19.43
N TYR A 499 15.98 12.92 -20.00
CA TYR A 499 15.34 11.92 -20.83
C TYR A 499 15.60 10.57 -20.18
N TYR A 500 14.58 10.01 -19.55
CA TYR A 500 14.73 8.80 -18.74
C TYR A 500 13.48 7.92 -18.82
N ASN A 501 13.72 6.64 -19.02
CA ASN A 501 12.72 5.59 -19.14
C ASN A 501 12.93 4.54 -18.06
N MET A 502 11.83 3.97 -17.56
CA MET A 502 11.92 3.01 -16.47
C MET A 502 10.86 1.93 -16.58
N VAL A 503 11.27 0.68 -16.34
CA VAL A 503 10.38 -0.45 -16.05
C VAL A 503 10.69 -0.93 -14.64
N MET A 504 9.68 -0.97 -13.78
CA MET A 504 9.75 -1.53 -12.44
C MET A 504 8.83 -2.73 -12.34
N CYS A 505 9.24 -3.74 -11.58
CA CYS A 505 8.43 -4.90 -11.25
C CYS A 505 8.37 -5.04 -9.73
N GLY A 506 7.21 -5.43 -9.20
CA GLY A 506 7.05 -5.58 -7.75
C GLY A 506 5.81 -6.38 -7.38
N THR A 507 5.68 -6.69 -6.09
CA THR A 507 4.41 -7.22 -5.56
C THR A 507 3.44 -6.06 -5.33
N PRO A 508 2.11 -6.26 -5.45
CA PRO A 508 1.14 -5.18 -5.33
C PRO A 508 1.34 -4.32 -4.08
N ASN A 509 1.61 -4.94 -2.92
CA ASN A 509 1.85 -4.20 -1.68
C ASN A 509 3.08 -3.28 -1.74
N LYS A 510 4.16 -3.72 -2.39
CA LYS A 510 5.41 -2.95 -2.51
C LYS A 510 5.28 -1.83 -3.54
N CYS A 511 4.67 -2.11 -4.69
CA CYS A 511 4.34 -1.11 -5.71
C CYS A 511 3.45 -0.01 -5.13
N ARG A 512 2.37 -0.38 -4.46
CA ARG A 512 1.44 0.59 -3.84
C ARG A 512 2.07 1.39 -2.71
N ALA A 513 3.00 0.80 -1.96
CA ALA A 513 3.77 1.51 -0.94
C ALA A 513 4.74 2.54 -1.58
N PHE A 514 5.37 2.18 -2.70
CA PHE A 514 6.23 3.09 -3.46
C PHE A 514 5.44 4.29 -4.00
N PHE A 515 4.23 4.05 -4.50
CA PHE A 515 3.31 5.07 -5.01
C PHE A 515 2.28 5.54 -3.98
N ALA A 516 2.62 5.49 -2.68
CA ALA A 516 1.68 5.80 -1.61
C ALA A 516 1.24 7.27 -1.56
N ASP A 517 2.05 8.21 -2.05
CA ASP A 517 1.65 9.61 -2.11
C ASP A 517 0.94 9.92 -3.43
N ALA A 518 -0.40 9.88 -3.40
CA ALA A 518 -1.23 10.20 -4.56
C ALA A 518 -1.26 11.71 -4.88
N GLU A 519 -0.92 12.59 -3.92
CA GLU A 519 -0.84 14.05 -4.14
C GLU A 519 0.48 14.45 -4.82
N SER A 520 1.52 13.63 -4.72
CA SER A 520 2.79 13.85 -5.41
C SER A 520 2.63 14.03 -6.93
N GLY A 521 1.55 13.54 -7.53
CA GLY A 521 1.33 13.57 -8.97
C GLY A 521 2.25 12.62 -9.76
N LEU A 522 3.07 11.81 -9.09
CA LEU A 522 3.82 10.72 -9.72
C LEU A 522 2.88 9.60 -10.17
N VAL A 523 1.83 9.31 -9.40
CA VAL A 523 0.80 8.28 -9.73
C VAL A 523 0.11 8.51 -11.08
N SER A 524 -0.01 9.77 -11.52
CA SER A 524 -0.57 10.12 -12.82
C SER A 524 0.42 9.95 -13.99
N ARG A 525 1.72 9.80 -13.71
CA ARG A 525 2.81 9.73 -14.70
C ARG A 525 3.33 8.30 -14.93
N VAL A 526 2.98 7.37 -14.04
CA VAL A 526 3.29 5.95 -14.19
C VAL A 526 2.15 5.24 -14.93
N THR A 527 2.48 4.30 -15.80
CA THR A 527 1.54 3.31 -16.34
C THR A 527 1.68 2.04 -15.51
N PRO A 528 0.80 1.81 -14.51
CA PRO A 528 0.80 0.54 -13.81
C PRO A 528 0.14 -0.55 -14.67
N VAL A 529 0.54 -1.79 -14.45
CA VAL A 529 -0.04 -2.99 -15.09
C VAL A 529 -0.18 -4.06 -14.02
N ILE A 530 -1.38 -4.63 -13.89
CA ILE A 530 -1.62 -5.74 -12.98
C ILE A 530 -1.59 -7.03 -13.78
N LEU A 531 -0.65 -7.92 -13.49
CA LEU A 531 -0.70 -9.29 -14.00
C LEU A 531 -1.83 -10.06 -13.31
N PRO A 532 -2.53 -10.94 -14.03
CA PRO A 532 -3.60 -11.73 -13.46
C PRO A 532 -3.09 -12.63 -12.34
N ASP A 533 -3.97 -12.95 -11.39
CA ASP A 533 -3.67 -13.94 -10.37
C ASP A 533 -3.61 -15.34 -11.01
N MET A 534 -2.44 -15.97 -10.97
CA MET A 534 -2.18 -17.30 -11.53
C MET A 534 -2.19 -18.39 -10.46
N VAL A 535 -2.72 -18.12 -9.26
CA VAL A 535 -2.86 -19.14 -8.21
C VAL A 535 -3.68 -20.33 -8.73
N GLY A 536 -3.05 -21.51 -8.73
CA GLY A 536 -3.65 -22.75 -9.24
C GLY A 536 -3.73 -22.86 -10.77
N ALA A 537 -3.38 -21.80 -11.51
CA ALA A 537 -3.27 -21.84 -12.96
C ALA A 537 -1.97 -22.55 -13.40
N LYS A 538 -1.96 -23.07 -14.63
CA LYS A 538 -0.72 -23.61 -15.21
C LYS A 538 0.26 -22.47 -15.47
N MET A 539 1.55 -22.75 -15.30
CA MET A 539 2.59 -21.76 -15.63
C MET A 539 2.45 -21.36 -17.11
N PRO A 540 2.32 -20.06 -17.41
CA PRO A 540 2.21 -19.57 -18.77
C PRO A 540 3.49 -19.88 -19.56
N GLN A 541 3.34 -20.29 -20.81
CA GLN A 541 4.46 -20.62 -21.69
C GLN A 541 4.56 -19.59 -22.81
N PHE A 542 5.69 -18.90 -22.86
CA PHE A 542 6.04 -18.03 -23.98
C PHE A 542 6.50 -18.88 -25.15
N LYS A 543 6.13 -18.48 -26.37
CA LYS A 543 6.62 -19.16 -27.57
C LYS A 543 8.11 -18.85 -27.73
N ALA A 544 8.87 -19.85 -28.15
CA ALA A 544 10.28 -19.66 -28.46
C ALA A 544 10.42 -18.83 -29.74
N TRP A 545 11.37 -17.89 -29.73
CA TRP A 545 11.74 -17.11 -30.90
C TRP A 545 12.64 -17.92 -31.82
N SER A 546 12.39 -17.85 -33.14
CA SER A 546 13.36 -18.31 -34.13
C SER A 546 14.47 -17.28 -34.33
N GLN A 547 15.62 -17.73 -34.85
CA GLN A 547 16.76 -16.85 -35.12
C GLN A 547 16.40 -15.72 -36.10
N ASP A 548 15.62 -16.02 -37.14
CA ASP A 548 15.19 -15.04 -38.14
C ASP A 548 14.27 -13.97 -37.54
N GLU A 549 13.38 -14.36 -36.61
CA GLU A 549 12.51 -13.42 -35.89
C GLU A 549 13.31 -12.52 -34.94
N ILE A 550 14.28 -13.09 -34.21
CA ILE A 550 15.19 -12.31 -33.36
C ILE A 550 15.94 -11.27 -34.20
N GLU A 551 16.47 -11.66 -35.35
CA GLU A 551 17.20 -10.75 -36.24
C GLU A 551 16.30 -9.66 -36.83
N LYS A 552 15.04 -10.00 -37.15
CA LYS A 552 14.02 -9.02 -37.57
C LYS A 552 13.77 -7.98 -36.47
N VAL A 553 13.55 -8.42 -35.23
CA VAL A 553 13.32 -7.52 -34.08
C VAL A 553 14.53 -6.61 -33.86
N LYS A 554 15.74 -7.20 -33.78
CA LYS A 554 16.99 -6.44 -33.58
C LYS A 554 17.22 -5.42 -34.68
N ARG A 555 16.89 -5.73 -35.94
CA ARG A 555 16.98 -4.77 -37.06
C ARG A 555 16.05 -3.59 -36.86
N GLN A 556 14.81 -3.80 -36.44
CA GLN A 556 13.90 -2.70 -36.14
C GLN A 556 14.39 -1.86 -34.95
N CYS A 557 14.93 -2.49 -33.90
CA CYS A 557 15.54 -1.76 -32.78
C CYS A 557 16.69 -0.86 -33.23
N LEU A 558 17.55 -1.33 -34.14
CA LEU A 558 18.61 -0.52 -34.74
C LEU A 558 18.04 0.64 -35.57
N CYS A 559 17.01 0.40 -36.39
CA CYS A 559 16.34 1.48 -37.13
C CYS A 559 15.80 2.56 -36.19
N LEU A 560 15.18 2.19 -35.06
CA LEU A 560 14.71 3.15 -34.05
C LEU A 560 15.84 4.00 -33.46
N MET A 561 17.05 3.48 -33.33
CA MET A 561 18.21 4.25 -32.84
C MET A 561 18.71 5.29 -33.84
N ASP A 562 18.49 5.05 -35.13
CA ASP A 562 18.84 5.97 -36.22
C ASP A 562 17.77 7.04 -36.45
N GLU A 563 16.61 6.94 -35.78
CA GLU A 563 15.51 7.89 -35.89
C GLU A 563 15.83 9.23 -35.20
N GLU A 564 15.84 10.31 -35.98
CA GLU A 564 16.05 11.67 -35.48
C GLU A 564 15.05 12.68 -36.06
N GLY A 565 14.84 13.77 -35.31
CA GLY A 565 14.16 14.97 -35.78
C GLY A 565 12.82 15.26 -35.10
N GLU A 566 12.24 16.39 -35.51
CA GLU A 566 10.92 16.82 -35.07
C GLU A 566 9.82 16.24 -35.97
N VAL A 567 8.76 15.71 -35.37
CA VAL A 567 7.63 15.11 -36.09
C VAL A 567 6.30 15.71 -35.68
N SER A 568 5.37 15.79 -36.64
CA SER A 568 3.99 16.18 -36.41
C SER A 568 3.09 14.98 -36.66
N LEU A 569 2.23 14.67 -35.70
CA LEU A 569 1.33 13.52 -35.72
C LEU A 569 -0.13 14.00 -35.62
N PRO A 570 -0.67 14.65 -36.68
CA PRO A 570 -2.00 15.24 -36.63
C PRO A 570 -3.12 14.22 -36.44
N LEU A 571 -3.04 13.03 -37.05
CA LEU A 571 -4.10 12.01 -36.93
C LEU A 571 -4.10 11.35 -35.55
N ILE A 572 -2.93 11.03 -35.01
CA ILE A 572 -2.78 10.49 -33.66
C ILE A 572 -3.20 11.54 -32.63
N ASN A 573 -2.80 12.81 -32.77
CA ASN A 573 -3.26 13.88 -31.88
C ASN A 573 -4.78 14.00 -31.89
N LYS A 574 -5.40 13.97 -33.08
CA LYS A 574 -6.86 14.03 -33.21
C LYS A 574 -7.53 12.85 -32.49
N ALA A 575 -7.05 11.62 -32.70
CA ALA A 575 -7.62 10.44 -32.05
C ALA A 575 -7.47 10.47 -30.51
N ILE A 576 -6.32 10.93 -30.01
CA ILE A 576 -6.08 11.10 -28.57
C ILE A 576 -6.94 12.23 -28.00
N GLU A 577 -7.18 13.29 -28.76
CA GLU A 577 -8.07 14.38 -28.37
C GLU A 577 -9.52 13.93 -28.28
N GLU A 578 -10.02 13.19 -29.28
CA GLU A 578 -11.36 12.58 -29.26
C GLU A 578 -11.52 11.63 -28.06
N TRP A 579 -10.50 10.80 -27.79
CA TRP A 579 -10.50 9.92 -26.62
C TRP A 579 -10.53 10.70 -25.30
N ASP A 580 -9.67 11.70 -25.12
CA ASP A 580 -9.63 12.51 -23.90
C ASP A 580 -10.92 13.31 -23.68
N GLU A 581 -11.54 13.79 -24.76
CA GLU A 581 -12.84 14.45 -24.71
C GLU A 581 -13.94 13.48 -24.28
N SER A 582 -13.92 12.23 -24.75
CA SER A 582 -14.87 11.21 -24.29
C SER A 582 -14.78 10.96 -22.78
N LYS A 583 -13.56 10.92 -22.22
CA LYS A 583 -13.34 10.78 -20.76
C LYS A 583 -13.74 12.04 -20.01
N ARG A 584 -13.63 13.22 -20.61
CA ARG A 584 -14.15 14.46 -20.04
C ARG A 584 -15.69 14.41 -19.96
N GLN A 585 -16.36 13.92 -20.99
CA GLN A 585 -17.82 13.72 -20.97
C GLN A 585 -18.23 12.70 -19.89
N GLU A 586 -17.48 11.60 -19.75
CA GLU A 586 -17.67 10.63 -18.67
C GLU A 586 -17.54 11.30 -17.29
N TYR A 587 -16.52 12.14 -17.09
CA TYR A 587 -16.39 12.94 -15.86
C TYR A 587 -17.58 13.89 -15.65
N LEU A 588 -18.06 14.57 -16.69
CA LEU A 588 -19.20 15.48 -16.54
C LEU A 588 -20.47 14.73 -16.11
N GLN A 589 -20.63 13.48 -16.52
CA GLN A 589 -21.79 12.66 -16.16
C GLN A 589 -21.65 12.01 -14.79
N THR A 590 -20.44 11.54 -14.44
CA THR A 590 -20.16 10.78 -13.22
C THR A 590 -19.67 11.62 -12.04
N LEU A 591 -19.09 12.79 -12.34
CA LEU A 591 -18.46 13.71 -11.40
C LEU A 591 -17.30 13.10 -10.60
N ARG A 592 -16.80 11.93 -11.02
CA ARG A 592 -15.71 11.21 -10.36
C ARG A 592 -14.38 11.92 -10.62
N TYR A 593 -13.81 12.54 -9.58
CA TYR A 593 -12.66 13.44 -9.72
C TYR A 593 -11.42 12.76 -10.33
N SER A 594 -11.16 11.51 -9.96
CA SER A 594 -10.05 10.71 -10.47
C SER A 594 -10.05 10.55 -11.99
N ILE A 595 -11.22 10.56 -12.64
CA ILE A 595 -11.32 10.55 -14.12
C ILE A 595 -10.64 11.79 -14.71
N ASP A 596 -10.94 12.99 -14.19
CA ASP A 596 -10.34 14.24 -14.70
C ASP A 596 -8.84 14.33 -14.37
N VAL A 597 -8.40 13.73 -13.26
CA VAL A 597 -6.98 13.66 -12.88
C VAL A 597 -6.19 12.81 -13.87
N PHE A 598 -6.66 11.61 -14.18
CA PHE A 598 -5.87 10.63 -14.95
C PHE A 598 -5.96 10.81 -16.47
N ARG A 599 -7.12 11.21 -17.02
CA ARG A 599 -7.34 11.27 -18.48
C ARG A 599 -6.26 12.05 -19.23
N ARG A 600 -5.80 13.19 -18.68
CA ARG A 600 -4.83 14.07 -19.35
C ARG A 600 -3.44 13.45 -19.52
N ARG A 601 -2.98 12.67 -18.52
CA ARG A 601 -1.66 12.03 -18.56
C ARG A 601 -1.70 10.69 -19.26
N ALA A 602 -2.80 9.95 -19.14
CA ALA A 602 -3.06 8.79 -19.96
C ALA A 602 -3.10 9.14 -21.47
N ALA A 603 -3.74 10.26 -21.85
CA ALA A 603 -3.71 10.79 -23.21
C ALA A 603 -2.26 11.07 -23.71
N LEU A 604 -1.43 11.69 -22.87
CA LEU A 604 -0.03 11.96 -23.21
C LEU A 604 0.77 10.65 -23.38
N ASN A 605 0.52 9.67 -22.52
CA ASN A 605 1.15 8.35 -22.61
C ASN A 605 0.72 7.62 -23.90
N GLY A 606 -0.56 7.65 -24.26
CA GLY A 606 -1.04 7.10 -25.53
C GLY A 606 -0.45 7.81 -26.74
N PHE A 607 -0.33 9.15 -26.70
CA PHE A 607 0.37 9.91 -27.73
C PHE A 607 1.83 9.47 -27.88
N ARG A 608 2.56 9.29 -26.76
CA ARG A 608 3.94 8.80 -26.77
C ARG A 608 4.06 7.39 -27.33
N ALA A 609 3.12 6.50 -27.00
CA ALA A 609 3.05 5.15 -27.60
C ALA A 609 2.76 5.24 -29.11
N GLY A 610 1.94 6.21 -29.52
CA GLY A 610 1.70 6.55 -30.93
C GLY A 610 2.96 7.00 -31.68
N ILE A 611 3.90 7.71 -31.03
CA ILE A 611 5.20 8.05 -31.63
C ILE A 611 5.94 6.76 -32.00
N ILE A 612 6.02 5.80 -31.08
CA ILE A 612 6.70 4.52 -31.32
C ILE A 612 6.01 3.76 -32.45
N ALA A 613 4.69 3.64 -32.40
CA ALA A 613 3.92 2.96 -33.43
C ALA A 613 4.10 3.59 -34.83
N TYR A 614 4.11 4.93 -34.91
CA TYR A 614 4.39 5.67 -36.14
C TYR A 614 5.78 5.34 -36.72
N LEU A 615 6.81 5.25 -35.88
CA LEU A 615 8.16 4.88 -36.31
C LEU A 615 8.22 3.43 -36.79
N LEU A 616 7.58 2.50 -36.07
CA LEU A 616 7.50 1.09 -36.44
C LEU A 616 6.74 0.85 -37.76
N GLU A 617 5.86 1.76 -38.15
CA GLU A 617 5.14 1.76 -39.42
C GLU A 617 5.86 2.59 -40.51
N GLY A 618 7.14 2.90 -40.32
CA GLY A 618 7.95 3.59 -41.32
C GLY A 618 7.57 5.06 -41.49
N ARG A 619 7.32 5.76 -40.38
CA ARG A 619 6.91 7.18 -40.34
C ARG A 619 5.55 7.43 -41.00
N GLN A 620 4.58 6.55 -40.72
CA GLN A 620 3.21 6.69 -41.21
C GLN A 620 2.18 6.58 -40.08
N GLU A 621 1.21 7.49 -40.06
CA GLU A 621 0.06 7.43 -39.14
C GLU A 621 -0.99 6.43 -39.66
N THR A 622 -0.62 5.14 -39.65
CA THR A 622 -1.52 4.06 -40.10
C THR A 622 -2.65 3.84 -39.09
N GLU A 623 -3.72 3.17 -39.53
CA GLU A 623 -4.86 2.84 -38.65
C GLU A 623 -4.40 1.99 -37.46
N ARG A 624 -3.45 1.07 -37.66
CA ARG A 624 -2.84 0.26 -36.59
C ARG A 624 -2.12 1.14 -35.57
N ALA A 625 -1.35 2.14 -36.03
CA ALA A 625 -0.64 3.05 -35.13
C ALA A 625 -1.61 3.92 -34.30
N ILE A 626 -2.65 4.45 -34.94
CA ILE A 626 -3.69 5.25 -34.26
C ILE A 626 -4.43 4.40 -33.22
N LYS A 627 -4.87 3.19 -33.61
CA LYS A 627 -5.54 2.25 -32.70
C LYS A 627 -4.67 1.85 -31.51
N PHE A 628 -3.37 1.62 -31.73
CA PHE A 628 -2.43 1.31 -30.65
C PHE A 628 -2.24 2.48 -29.69
N ALA A 629 -2.13 3.71 -30.19
CA ALA A 629 -2.02 4.91 -29.36
C ALA A 629 -3.24 5.09 -28.44
N VAL A 630 -4.44 4.96 -28.98
CA VAL A 630 -5.69 5.05 -28.21
C VAL A 630 -5.83 3.89 -27.23
N TRP A 631 -5.49 2.66 -27.65
CA TRP A 631 -5.48 1.50 -26.77
C TRP A 631 -4.55 1.71 -25.56
N TYR A 632 -3.33 2.19 -25.78
CA TYR A 632 -2.41 2.45 -24.68
C TYR A 632 -2.94 3.53 -23.73
N ALA A 633 -3.54 4.62 -24.25
CA ALA A 633 -4.18 5.64 -23.42
C ALA A 633 -5.28 5.04 -22.53
N GLU A 634 -6.18 4.24 -23.13
CA GLU A 634 -7.27 3.59 -22.40
C GLU A 634 -6.75 2.65 -21.31
N ARG A 635 -5.77 1.79 -21.62
CA ARG A 635 -5.23 0.83 -20.64
C ARG A 635 -4.49 1.52 -19.51
N CYS A 636 -3.68 2.53 -19.81
CA CYS A 636 -3.02 3.36 -18.81
C CYS A 636 -4.04 4.00 -17.86
N PHE A 637 -5.10 4.60 -18.42
CA PHE A 637 -6.18 5.22 -17.66
C PHE A 637 -6.92 4.22 -16.77
N GLN A 638 -7.28 3.05 -17.30
CA GLN A 638 -8.01 2.01 -16.57
C GLN A 638 -7.22 1.50 -15.38
N TYR A 639 -5.94 1.15 -15.54
CA TYR A 639 -5.13 0.71 -14.41
C TYR A 639 -4.90 1.81 -13.36
N GLN A 640 -4.68 3.07 -13.80
CA GLN A 640 -4.57 4.20 -12.87
C GLN A 640 -5.85 4.38 -12.04
N LEU A 641 -7.02 4.29 -12.66
CA LEU A 641 -8.30 4.34 -11.95
C LEU A 641 -8.50 3.14 -11.01
N GLN A 642 -8.17 1.94 -11.46
CA GLN A 642 -8.34 0.71 -10.69
C GLN A 642 -7.49 0.74 -9.41
N ILE A 643 -6.23 1.20 -9.51
CA ILE A 643 -5.29 1.15 -8.39
C ILE A 643 -5.40 2.39 -7.51
N TYR A 644 -5.53 3.58 -8.12
CA TYR A 644 -5.39 4.85 -7.42
C TYR A 644 -6.69 5.69 -7.38
N GLY A 645 -7.71 5.35 -8.16
CA GLY A 645 -8.93 6.15 -8.32
C GLY A 645 -9.62 6.47 -6.99
N ASN A 646 -9.97 5.45 -6.21
CA ASN A 646 -10.65 5.65 -4.92
C ASN A 646 -9.83 6.48 -3.94
N LYS A 647 -8.50 6.36 -3.99
CA LYS A 647 -7.60 7.14 -3.12
C LYS A 647 -7.56 8.60 -3.52
N VAL A 648 -7.49 8.88 -4.82
CA VAL A 648 -7.53 10.25 -5.36
C VAL A 648 -8.88 10.91 -5.06
N ASP A 649 -9.98 10.17 -5.20
CA ASP A 649 -11.33 10.67 -4.90
C ASP A 649 -11.47 10.99 -3.40
N ALA A 650 -11.06 10.08 -2.51
CA ALA A 650 -11.12 10.30 -1.07
C ALA A 650 -10.27 11.48 -0.58
N LEU A 651 -9.09 11.68 -1.15
CA LEU A 651 -8.24 12.85 -0.86
C LEU A 651 -8.92 14.14 -1.30
N HIS A 652 -9.60 14.15 -2.45
CA HIS A 652 -10.33 15.32 -2.94
C HIS A 652 -11.51 15.69 -2.04
N ASP A 653 -12.25 14.69 -1.55
CA ASP A 653 -13.43 14.87 -0.70
C ASP A 653 -13.08 15.13 0.78
N GLY A 654 -11.79 15.06 1.15
CA GLY A 654 -11.33 15.21 2.54
C GLY A 654 -11.74 14.04 3.44
N ALA A 655 -11.98 12.86 2.87
CA ALA A 655 -12.36 11.66 3.60
C ALA A 655 -11.15 11.03 4.31
N LEU A 656 -11.36 10.55 5.55
CA LEU A 656 -10.32 9.90 6.36
C LEU A 656 -9.84 8.55 5.78
N SER A 657 -10.65 7.92 4.93
CA SER A 657 -10.30 6.65 4.30
C SER A 657 -10.86 6.55 2.87
N PRO A 658 -10.16 5.84 1.96
CA PRO A 658 -10.68 5.51 0.65
C PRO A 658 -11.92 4.63 0.78
N GLN A 659 -13.09 5.16 0.43
CA GLN A 659 -14.29 4.35 0.29
C GLN A 659 -14.27 3.70 -1.09
N ALA A 660 -14.74 2.45 -1.19
CA ALA A 660 -14.98 1.84 -2.49
C ALA A 660 -16.06 2.68 -3.20
N SER A 661 -15.69 3.30 -4.32
CA SER A 661 -16.65 3.97 -5.21
C SER A 661 -17.81 3.01 -5.49
N LYS A 662 -19.06 3.41 -5.18
CA LYS A 662 -20.29 2.61 -5.40
C LYS A 662 -20.68 2.54 -6.90
N GLY A 663 -19.70 2.32 -7.79
CA GLY A 663 -19.86 2.38 -9.24
C GLY A 663 -19.77 3.81 -9.80
N ASN A 664 -19.57 3.93 -11.11
CA ASN A 664 -19.55 5.21 -11.83
C ASN A 664 -20.99 5.78 -11.93
N ILE A 665 -21.54 6.31 -10.83
CA ILE A 665 -22.92 6.84 -10.78
C ILE A 665 -23.06 7.99 -11.78
N ARG A 666 -23.93 7.83 -12.78
CA ARG A 666 -24.20 8.86 -13.78
C ARG A 666 -25.25 9.85 -13.27
N TYR A 667 -24.82 10.78 -12.42
CA TYR A 667 -25.68 11.75 -11.72
C TYR A 667 -26.65 12.48 -12.65
N LEU A 668 -26.20 12.91 -13.83
CA LEU A 668 -27.05 13.64 -14.78
C LEU A 668 -28.20 12.77 -15.32
N ASP A 669 -27.97 11.48 -15.50
CA ASP A 669 -28.96 10.54 -16.04
C ASP A 669 -30.03 10.23 -15.00
N LEU A 670 -29.63 10.11 -13.74
CA LEU A 670 -30.53 9.85 -12.60
C LEU A 670 -31.43 11.02 -12.22
N LEU A 671 -31.01 12.26 -12.53
CA LEU A 671 -31.84 13.43 -12.25
C LEU A 671 -33.08 13.47 -13.15
N PRO A 672 -34.22 14.02 -12.68
CA PRO A 672 -35.38 14.25 -13.54
C PRO A 672 -35.06 15.24 -14.67
N LYS A 673 -35.90 15.26 -15.72
CA LYS A 673 -35.73 16.18 -16.87
C LYS A 673 -35.60 17.63 -16.43
N GLU A 674 -36.35 18.01 -15.39
CA GLU A 674 -36.24 19.28 -14.69
C GLU A 674 -35.89 18.99 -13.23
N PHE A 675 -34.83 19.61 -12.72
CA PHE A 675 -34.33 19.34 -11.37
C PHE A 675 -33.86 20.64 -10.70
N THR A 676 -33.88 20.62 -9.37
CA THR A 676 -33.42 21.69 -8.51
C THR A 676 -32.01 21.43 -8.00
N LYS A 677 -31.40 22.45 -7.40
CA LYS A 677 -30.11 22.31 -6.73
C LYS A 677 -30.18 21.25 -5.62
N GLU A 678 -31.30 21.21 -4.88
CA GLU A 678 -31.49 20.29 -3.76
C GLU A 678 -31.58 18.84 -4.23
N ASP A 679 -32.17 18.57 -5.40
CA ASP A 679 -32.22 17.20 -5.96
C ASP A 679 -30.82 16.62 -6.18
N LEU A 680 -29.91 17.39 -6.75
CA LEU A 680 -28.52 16.97 -6.94
C LEU A 680 -27.75 16.87 -5.61
N VAL A 681 -28.00 17.77 -4.65
CA VAL A 681 -27.40 17.69 -3.31
C VAL A 681 -27.84 16.41 -2.60
N ASN A 682 -29.14 16.11 -2.60
CA ASN A 682 -29.72 14.93 -1.97
C ASN A 682 -29.20 13.64 -2.64
N LEU A 683 -29.11 13.62 -3.96
CA LEU A 683 -28.57 12.49 -4.70
C LEU A 683 -27.09 12.22 -4.38
N ARG A 684 -26.27 13.27 -4.24
CA ARG A 684 -24.85 13.12 -3.82
C ARG A 684 -24.72 12.68 -2.36
N LEU A 685 -25.51 13.27 -1.46
CA LEU A 685 -25.51 12.90 -0.04
C LEU A 685 -25.97 11.45 0.19
N ALA A 686 -26.96 10.97 -0.58
CA ALA A 686 -27.38 9.57 -0.57
C ALA A 686 -26.25 8.60 -0.96
N ASN A 687 -25.26 9.09 -1.68
CA ASN A 687 -24.05 8.36 -2.09
C ASN A 687 -22.82 8.67 -1.23
N HIS A 688 -22.99 9.36 -0.09
CA HIS A 688 -21.92 9.79 0.81
C HIS A 688 -20.90 10.76 0.21
N GLU A 689 -21.28 11.49 -0.85
CA GLU A 689 -20.44 12.49 -1.50
C GLU A 689 -20.70 13.92 -0.97
N SER A 690 -19.75 14.82 -1.26
CA SER A 690 -19.86 16.23 -0.89
C SER A 690 -21.15 16.91 -1.42
N PRO A 691 -21.87 17.69 -0.59
CA PRO A 691 -23.07 18.45 -1.01
C PRO A 691 -22.73 19.71 -1.84
N VAL A 692 -21.45 19.98 -2.12
CA VAL A 692 -21.04 21.19 -2.85
C VAL A 692 -21.26 21.00 -4.35
N VAL A 693 -22.36 21.53 -4.87
CA VAL A 693 -22.78 21.32 -6.28
C VAL A 693 -22.66 22.56 -7.19
N LYS A 694 -22.28 23.73 -6.63
CA LYS A 694 -22.30 25.01 -7.37
C LYS A 694 -21.43 24.97 -8.64
N THR A 695 -20.21 24.47 -8.51
CA THR A 695 -19.25 24.36 -9.63
C THR A 695 -19.69 23.31 -10.64
N ILE A 696 -20.32 22.22 -10.18
CA ILE A 696 -20.88 21.16 -11.04
C ILE A 696 -21.97 21.73 -11.94
N ILE A 697 -22.98 22.37 -11.35
CA ILE A 697 -24.09 23.00 -12.09
C ILE A 697 -23.56 24.08 -13.04
N TYR A 698 -22.63 24.92 -12.58
CA TYR A 698 -22.01 25.93 -13.44
C TYR A 698 -21.33 25.30 -14.67
N ARG A 699 -20.60 24.19 -14.50
CA ARG A 699 -19.97 23.46 -15.60
C ARG A 699 -21.01 22.84 -16.53
N TRP A 700 -22.04 22.16 -16.01
CA TRP A 700 -23.11 21.59 -16.83
C TRP A 700 -23.84 22.65 -17.68
N VAL A 701 -24.05 23.85 -17.15
CA VAL A 701 -24.60 24.97 -17.92
C VAL A 701 -23.63 25.45 -18.99
N LYS A 702 -22.35 25.61 -18.64
CA LYS A 702 -21.32 26.07 -19.58
C LYS A 702 -21.12 25.09 -20.75
N GLU A 703 -21.26 23.80 -20.49
CA GLU A 703 -21.06 22.73 -21.45
C GLU A 703 -22.37 22.31 -22.15
N ASP A 704 -23.42 23.13 -22.07
CA ASP A 704 -24.72 22.91 -22.72
C ASP A 704 -25.36 21.54 -22.43
N LEU A 705 -25.09 20.96 -21.25
CA LEU A 705 -25.75 19.73 -20.77
C LEU A 705 -27.10 20.03 -20.12
N ILE A 706 -27.20 21.21 -19.48
CA ILE A 706 -28.43 21.70 -18.84
C ILE A 706 -28.62 23.18 -19.14
N LYS A 707 -29.87 23.63 -19.12
CA LYS A 707 -30.24 25.04 -19.24
C LYS A 707 -30.89 25.53 -17.95
N LYS A 708 -30.50 26.71 -17.49
CA LYS A 708 -31.17 27.38 -16.36
C LYS A 708 -32.53 27.91 -16.81
N ILE A 709 -33.60 27.48 -16.14
CA ILE A 709 -34.97 27.94 -16.39
C ILE A 709 -35.38 29.00 -15.36
N ASP A 710 -34.99 28.83 -14.10
CA ASP A 710 -35.30 29.76 -13.00
C ASP A 710 -34.13 29.83 -12.00
N SER A 711 -34.25 30.69 -10.98
CA SER A 711 -33.28 30.96 -9.91
C SER A 711 -32.63 29.71 -9.32
N ASN A 712 -33.37 28.61 -9.14
CA ASN A 712 -32.91 27.30 -8.66
C ASN A 712 -33.45 26.09 -9.46
N LEU A 713 -33.82 26.28 -10.73
CA LEU A 713 -34.38 25.22 -11.58
C LEU A 713 -33.60 25.10 -12.90
N TRP A 714 -33.22 23.88 -13.24
CA TRP A 714 -32.51 23.53 -14.48
C TRP A 714 -33.22 22.42 -15.24
N GLN A 715 -33.06 22.40 -16.55
CA GLN A 715 -33.58 21.36 -17.44
C GLN A 715 -32.45 20.72 -18.25
N LYS A 716 -32.49 19.39 -18.36
CA LYS A 716 -31.56 18.62 -19.20
C LYS A 716 -31.83 18.87 -20.69
N LEU A 717 -30.76 19.08 -21.44
CA LEU A 717 -30.81 19.36 -22.89
C LEU A 717 -30.67 18.10 -23.76
N GLN A 718 -30.28 16.97 -23.14
CA GLN A 718 -30.19 15.64 -23.75
C GLN A 718 -31.27 14.71 -23.20
#